data_AF-A0AAD4KD44-F1
#
_entry.id   AF-A0AAD4KD44-F1
#
_cell.length_a   1.000
_cell.length_b   1.000
_cell.length_c   1.000
_cell.angle_alpha   90.00
_cell.angle_beta   90.00
_cell.angle_gamma   90.00
#
_symmetry.space_group_name_H-M   'P 1'
#
loop_
_entity.id
_entity.type
_entity.pdbx_description
1 polymer ?
#
loop_
_entity_poly.entity_id
_entity_poly.type
_entity_poly.pdbx_seq_one_letter_code
_entity_poly.pdbx_strand_id
1 'polypeptide(L)'
;MWRFFFIFLFLSGSFSQDFEWTALGDSYASGVGSGNYVDGRRCLRYDQAYPVFLNEDPNLSPLNHIFNNVVCSGSTTEEVELYQFYDDDTSNQPNWQFAPRPKFGNPQMATLSIGGNDIDFKGILFNCIIESTQFGYKPTKPCDQQRQETHALIDSPDLVNNIDHLIKKTVTKGRSGTIGDAFRLYVTGFPEFFNENDPGCDTVTFARTANPVPDGNEHIMMTTDLRKDYNSMSRALNTAIQSAVSLNADSNVKFIDIQANGLLDGHRFCEPNIKEPDQNNENLWLFHYPYKQNEDQNPSPELQIMINATDQITNGLDISALGVKFPNISVFEDALWDAVNVTEVAAVSSDPVDDKWYDLWRDTVGWRAKLFHPQVAYHSAIRELVLNQFLEDTRPATKGNGTCVPVGSTFDPQMLRILSLGGSITWGQQSPSGNGYRKYLRDKLISNGANVNMVGTIKHGTMGDNDNEGWPGFRVDQISDRANNDLPLLPNLVLINAGTNDVAQDYDIDTIDQRLEDLVNKLLDAIPGTVVIVSTLLVNRNATKESITQGVNSKYVNMVEKMADAGKFVYLADMSSITTEMINARDGTHPTDYGYEVMAGLWYSAIQEVYANCWLTAPAAVAGLNDSDTQGGITTCEANSANFPAPTQIQKGSGYNDSNYHHVGHPYGVDDFIYNSGEGVLGIVINDGTGKAGLWTYNEYALNISMGLCPDMRFGDLNGDGLADCFCVGSDGTLSAYLNDGGGSFPTEPIWTALGVIMSAQGYSNDMVRLADIDGDGRVDYLGIDADGNVRGWRNVGTEKTGSPSWVDMGIINSGGTMGDVNGIRFVDINGDGRADWAWVSNTGQIYTSINQRGSDLSYHPVWLPTLLTHQGTGQGGPNVTDRSHVLLGNVINKTFTADTNFPKYDAQGVDYTTIFESEDKLSLHAHVLGNSGIGGARTKGDGVHYCDMRGSGTDDLVWIGKTGNLTLHANNHMLPAWGQYQHIFIATESLMSGHVRKDIHLADLDGDGKCDFLLVDKESNSIHMLRNDYSRETDTFSFTDVGTVSGGVNCQEHYGPGLFDLASSSAVYRSTIDLELISMVGDGKADFLCIGQDGTVNGWLNKGLNNFQSAGIIKTTEGKERANLRFADINGDGRADLLALDPVSGAAAAWTNGGSGGNSGETFNWQSQGTVFPGGYMRGECIHFANINGYGRADYVYIEPNLARGDVIYNVCA
;
A
#
# COMPACT_ATOMS: atom_id res chain seq x y z
N MET A 1 24.77 -47.57 -58.79
CA MET A 1 23.57 -47.65 -59.67
C MET A 1 22.38 -47.13 -58.87
N TRP A 2 21.46 -46.39 -59.50
CA TRP A 2 20.04 -46.17 -59.15
C TRP A 2 19.58 -46.02 -57.67
N ARG A 3 19.10 -44.80 -57.35
CA ARG A 3 17.90 -44.40 -56.55
C ARG A 3 17.66 -44.94 -55.12
N PHE A 4 17.54 -44.03 -54.15
CA PHE A 4 16.36 -43.64 -53.33
C PHE A 4 16.75 -42.28 -52.64
N PHE A 5 16.05 -41.14 -52.64
CA PHE A 5 14.66 -40.65 -52.44
C PHE A 5 14.25 -40.39 -50.97
N PHE A 6 13.87 -39.12 -50.70
CA PHE A 6 13.06 -38.58 -49.57
C PHE A 6 13.60 -38.62 -48.11
N ILE A 7 14.07 -37.47 -47.59
CA ILE A 7 13.35 -36.57 -46.64
C ILE A 7 14.29 -35.44 -46.15
N PHE A 8 13.73 -34.25 -45.98
CA PHE A 8 14.32 -33.10 -45.28
C PHE A 8 13.18 -32.44 -44.49
N LEU A 9 13.21 -32.47 -43.15
CA LEU A 9 12.65 -31.45 -42.24
C LEU A 9 12.91 -31.85 -40.76
N PHE A 10 12.73 -30.87 -39.86
CA PHE A 10 12.79 -30.94 -38.39
C PHE A 10 14.12 -31.37 -37.74
N LEU A 11 14.91 -30.34 -37.39
CA LEU A 11 15.94 -30.37 -36.34
C LEU A 11 15.79 -29.11 -35.48
N SER A 12 14.83 -29.15 -34.57
CA SER A 12 14.53 -28.20 -33.48
C SER A 12 13.60 -28.95 -32.52
N GLY A 13 13.66 -28.81 -31.21
CA GLY A 13 14.30 -27.74 -30.42
C GLY A 13 13.31 -27.35 -29.33
N SER A 14 13.01 -28.28 -28.42
CA SER A 14 11.99 -28.12 -27.39
C SER A 14 12.50 -27.19 -26.28
N PHE A 15 12.13 -25.92 -26.36
CA PHE A 15 12.20 -25.00 -25.23
C PHE A 15 11.16 -25.40 -24.17
N SER A 16 11.37 -24.98 -22.92
CA SER A 16 10.25 -24.84 -21.99
C SER A 16 9.28 -23.83 -22.58
N GLN A 17 7.98 -24.09 -22.50
CA GLN A 17 6.99 -23.13 -22.97
C GLN A 17 6.67 -22.16 -21.84
N ASP A 18 6.91 -20.88 -22.08
CA ASP A 18 6.50 -19.80 -21.19
C ASP A 18 4.95 -19.82 -21.05
N PHE A 19 4.43 -19.34 -19.92
CA PHE A 19 2.98 -19.15 -19.80
C PHE A 19 2.54 -18.06 -20.77
N GLU A 20 1.45 -18.28 -21.52
CA GLU A 20 0.88 -17.31 -22.46
C GLU A 20 -0.60 -17.13 -22.13
N TRP A 21 -1.08 -15.89 -22.10
CA TRP A 21 -2.49 -15.62 -21.84
C TRP A 21 -2.99 -14.38 -22.58
N THR A 22 -4.31 -14.30 -22.79
CA THR A 22 -4.91 -13.32 -23.71
C THR A 22 -6.13 -12.65 -23.09
N ALA A 23 -6.19 -11.33 -23.08
CA ALA A 23 -7.36 -10.57 -22.67
C ALA A 23 -8.08 -10.02 -23.91
N LEU A 24 -9.37 -10.32 -24.03
CA LEU A 24 -10.24 -9.85 -25.10
C LEU A 24 -11.54 -9.25 -24.54
N GLY A 25 -12.24 -8.49 -25.38
CA GLY A 25 -13.51 -7.86 -25.02
C GLY A 25 -13.55 -6.35 -25.22
N ASP A 26 -14.50 -5.74 -24.52
CA ASP A 26 -14.92 -4.35 -24.67
C ASP A 26 -14.21 -3.38 -23.69
N SER A 27 -14.84 -2.24 -23.42
CA SER A 27 -14.29 -1.14 -22.61
C SER A 27 -14.17 -1.46 -21.11
N TYR A 28 -14.91 -2.47 -20.63
CA TYR A 28 -14.75 -2.99 -19.27
C TYR A 28 -13.47 -3.81 -19.11
N ALA A 29 -12.95 -4.42 -20.19
CA ALA A 29 -11.64 -5.06 -20.19
C ALA A 29 -10.49 -4.10 -20.56
N SER A 30 -10.75 -3.04 -21.34
CA SER A 30 -9.70 -2.04 -21.66
C SER A 30 -9.40 -1.05 -20.51
N GLY A 31 -10.30 -0.96 -19.53
CA GLY A 31 -10.15 -0.10 -18.34
C GLY A 31 -10.21 1.38 -18.65
N VAL A 32 -11.21 1.81 -19.41
CA VAL A 32 -11.31 3.21 -19.86
C VAL A 32 -11.30 4.17 -18.67
N GLY A 33 -10.21 4.91 -18.53
CA GLY A 33 -10.02 5.94 -17.50
C GLY A 33 -9.41 5.47 -16.17
N SER A 34 -9.12 4.18 -15.99
CA SER A 34 -8.47 3.67 -14.78
C SER A 34 -6.94 3.72 -14.90
N GLY A 35 -6.31 4.71 -14.25
CA GLY A 35 -4.87 4.92 -14.28
C GLY A 35 -4.41 5.77 -15.46
N ASN A 36 -3.21 5.50 -15.98
CA ASN A 36 -2.65 6.17 -17.15
C ASN A 36 -3.16 5.51 -18.44
N TYR A 37 -3.41 6.33 -19.46
CA TYR A 37 -3.65 5.85 -20.82
C TYR A 37 -2.38 5.14 -21.33
N VAL A 38 -2.54 3.96 -21.93
CA VAL A 38 -1.44 3.19 -22.52
C VAL A 38 -1.44 3.36 -24.04
N ASP A 39 -2.46 2.82 -24.73
CA ASP A 39 -2.48 2.79 -26.19
C ASP A 39 -3.88 2.46 -26.79
N GLY A 40 -3.88 2.12 -28.09
CA GLY A 40 -5.01 1.53 -28.79
C GLY A 40 -5.96 2.52 -29.47
N ARG A 41 -5.75 3.83 -29.29
CA ARG A 41 -6.57 4.92 -29.83
C ARG A 41 -8.05 4.72 -29.44
N ARG A 42 -8.96 4.39 -30.36
CA ARG A 42 -10.37 4.07 -30.07
C ARG A 42 -10.53 2.86 -29.14
N CYS A 43 -9.55 1.95 -29.09
CA CYS A 43 -9.54 0.82 -28.16
C CYS A 43 -9.30 1.21 -26.69
N LEU A 44 -8.81 2.43 -26.40
CA LEU A 44 -8.71 3.03 -25.07
C LEU A 44 -8.22 2.07 -23.96
N ARG A 45 -6.96 1.60 -24.06
CA ARG A 45 -6.35 0.76 -23.02
C ARG A 45 -5.64 1.60 -21.96
N TYR A 46 -5.75 1.18 -20.70
CA TYR A 46 -5.10 1.85 -19.56
C TYR A 46 -4.31 0.85 -18.69
N ASP A 47 -3.41 1.36 -17.84
CA ASP A 47 -2.50 0.54 -17.03
C ASP A 47 -3.13 -0.06 -15.76
N GLN A 48 -4.26 0.47 -15.26
CA GLN A 48 -4.95 -0.03 -14.06
C GLN A 48 -6.26 -0.77 -14.38
N ALA A 49 -6.34 -1.34 -15.59
CA ALA A 49 -7.41 -2.24 -16.01
C ALA A 49 -7.27 -3.63 -15.36
N TYR A 50 -8.38 -4.34 -15.11
CA TYR A 50 -8.34 -5.68 -14.49
C TYR A 50 -7.40 -6.68 -15.20
N PRO A 51 -7.27 -6.70 -16.55
CA PRO A 51 -6.34 -7.62 -17.20
C PRO A 51 -4.87 -7.26 -16.98
N VAL A 52 -4.54 -5.98 -16.80
CA VAL A 52 -3.17 -5.54 -16.50
C VAL A 52 -2.80 -5.90 -15.06
N PHE A 53 -3.71 -5.65 -14.11
CA PHE A 53 -3.54 -6.10 -12.73
C PHE A 53 -3.46 -7.62 -12.57
N LEU A 54 -4.10 -8.39 -13.47
CA LEU A 54 -3.99 -9.85 -13.52
C LEU A 54 -2.65 -10.27 -14.13
N ASN A 55 -2.20 -9.60 -15.19
CA ASN A 55 -0.89 -9.81 -15.81
C ASN A 55 0.27 -9.55 -14.84
N GLU A 56 0.13 -8.57 -13.96
CA GLU A 56 1.14 -8.22 -12.95
C GLU A 56 1.09 -9.12 -11.70
N ASP A 57 0.15 -10.06 -11.60
CA ASP A 57 0.04 -10.92 -10.44
C ASP A 57 1.00 -12.12 -10.47
N PRO A 58 1.86 -12.30 -9.45
CA PRO A 58 2.83 -13.39 -9.41
C PRO A 58 2.22 -14.78 -9.17
N ASN A 59 0.93 -14.87 -8.81
CA ASN A 59 0.23 -16.16 -8.67
C ASN A 59 -0.35 -16.64 -10.01
N LEU A 60 -0.47 -15.76 -11.03
CA LEU A 60 -0.86 -16.17 -12.37
C LEU A 60 0.24 -16.98 -13.05
N SER A 61 1.50 -16.53 -12.92
CA SER A 61 2.71 -17.26 -13.31
C SER A 61 3.99 -16.59 -12.79
N PRO A 62 5.13 -17.32 -12.76
CA PRO A 62 6.44 -16.71 -12.53
C PRO A 62 6.77 -15.68 -13.61
N LEU A 63 7.61 -14.70 -13.25
CA LEU A 63 7.86 -13.39 -13.89
C LEU A 63 8.26 -13.34 -15.39
N ASN A 64 8.27 -14.45 -16.12
CA ASN A 64 8.41 -14.52 -17.58
C ASN A 64 7.17 -15.20 -18.18
N HIS A 65 6.17 -14.41 -18.54
CA HIS A 65 5.00 -14.88 -19.29
C HIS A 65 4.63 -13.90 -20.40
N ILE A 66 3.89 -14.38 -21.40
CA ILE A 66 3.44 -13.63 -22.57
C ILE A 66 1.99 -13.19 -22.32
N PHE A 67 1.73 -11.89 -22.47
CA PHE A 67 0.40 -11.31 -22.32
C PHE A 67 -0.05 -10.61 -23.61
N ASN A 68 -1.12 -11.13 -24.19
CA ASN A 68 -1.72 -10.62 -25.43
C ASN A 68 -2.95 -9.77 -25.09
N ASN A 69 -2.76 -8.45 -24.93
CA ASN A 69 -3.83 -7.52 -24.56
C ASN A 69 -4.62 -7.03 -25.79
N VAL A 70 -5.47 -7.89 -26.37
CA VAL A 70 -6.20 -7.59 -27.62
C VAL A 70 -7.49 -6.78 -27.42
N VAL A 71 -7.87 -6.51 -26.16
CA VAL A 71 -9.05 -5.74 -25.74
C VAL A 71 -9.22 -4.44 -26.53
N CYS A 72 -10.48 -4.05 -26.73
CA CYS A 72 -10.80 -2.82 -27.44
C CYS A 72 -12.15 -2.24 -27.01
N SER A 73 -12.09 -1.04 -26.42
CA SER A 73 -13.25 -0.25 -26.02
C SER A 73 -14.32 -0.13 -27.11
N GLY A 74 -15.59 -0.24 -26.69
CA GLY A 74 -16.76 -0.10 -27.55
C GLY A 74 -17.14 -1.32 -28.40
N SER A 75 -16.32 -2.38 -28.44
CA SER A 75 -16.62 -3.59 -29.24
C SER A 75 -17.95 -4.24 -28.87
N THR A 76 -18.77 -4.55 -29.87
CA THR A 76 -19.82 -5.59 -29.85
C THR A 76 -19.21 -6.99 -30.04
N THR A 77 -20.01 -8.06 -29.85
CA THR A 77 -19.59 -9.44 -30.12
C THR A 77 -19.04 -9.63 -31.54
N GLU A 78 -19.70 -9.05 -32.55
CA GLU A 78 -19.26 -9.08 -33.95
C GLU A 78 -17.89 -8.38 -34.13
N GLU A 79 -17.64 -7.27 -33.42
CA GLU A 79 -16.37 -6.53 -33.53
C GLU A 79 -15.21 -7.20 -32.80
N VAL A 80 -15.47 -7.84 -31.65
CA VAL A 80 -14.47 -8.73 -31.01
C VAL A 80 -14.09 -9.84 -31.98
N GLU A 81 -15.11 -10.46 -32.59
CA GLU A 81 -14.96 -11.53 -33.59
C GLU A 81 -14.18 -11.13 -34.84
N LEU A 82 -14.28 -9.88 -35.29
CA LEU A 82 -13.60 -9.38 -36.49
C LEU A 82 -12.19 -8.85 -36.21
N TYR A 83 -11.95 -8.23 -35.04
CA TYR A 83 -10.79 -7.37 -34.82
C TYR A 83 -9.89 -7.75 -33.64
N GLN A 84 -10.19 -8.80 -32.88
CA GLN A 84 -9.37 -9.27 -31.74
C GLN A 84 -8.75 -10.66 -31.93
N PHE A 85 -8.94 -11.28 -33.11
CA PHE A 85 -8.50 -12.66 -33.43
C PHE A 85 -7.29 -12.74 -34.37
N TYR A 86 -6.51 -11.66 -34.56
CA TYR A 86 -5.38 -11.63 -35.49
C TYR A 86 -4.23 -12.58 -35.07
N ASP A 87 -3.58 -13.20 -36.06
CA ASP A 87 -2.43 -14.10 -35.85
C ASP A 87 -1.11 -13.37 -35.63
N ASP A 88 -0.96 -12.18 -36.24
CA ASP A 88 0.21 -11.30 -36.19
C ASP A 88 -0.19 -9.92 -35.63
N ASP A 89 0.77 -9.19 -35.06
CA ASP A 89 0.56 -7.81 -34.61
C ASP A 89 0.33 -6.90 -35.83
N THR A 90 -0.79 -6.15 -35.84
CA THR A 90 -1.20 -5.34 -36.99
C THR A 90 -1.38 -3.86 -36.67
N SER A 91 -0.66 -3.01 -37.41
CA SER A 91 -0.92 -1.58 -37.46
C SER A 91 -2.05 -1.28 -38.46
N ASN A 92 -3.02 -0.46 -38.06
CA ASN A 92 -4.10 0.07 -38.91
C ASN A 92 -5.13 -0.96 -39.43
N GLN A 93 -5.44 -2.00 -38.65
CA GLN A 93 -6.55 -2.93 -38.92
C GLN A 93 -7.70 -2.72 -37.91
N PRO A 94 -8.98 -2.64 -38.35
CA PRO A 94 -9.44 -2.52 -39.75
C PRO A 94 -9.08 -1.17 -40.39
N ASN A 95 -8.78 -0.16 -39.57
CA ASN A 95 -8.33 1.16 -39.99
C ASN A 95 -7.38 1.77 -38.91
N TRP A 96 -6.92 3.00 -39.11
CA TRP A 96 -5.97 3.69 -38.22
C TRP A 96 -6.47 3.99 -36.80
N GLN A 97 -7.80 4.07 -36.60
CA GLN A 97 -8.45 4.43 -35.33
C GLN A 97 -8.27 3.35 -34.25
N PHE A 98 -7.96 2.12 -34.65
CA PHE A 98 -7.87 0.95 -33.78
C PHE A 98 -6.43 0.44 -33.58
N ALA A 99 -5.42 1.25 -33.94
CA ALA A 99 -4.02 0.86 -33.84
C ALA A 99 -3.42 1.20 -32.45
N PRO A 100 -2.49 0.36 -31.93
CA PRO A 100 -2.06 -0.92 -32.47
C PRO A 100 -3.01 -2.08 -32.10
N ARG A 101 -3.06 -3.11 -32.94
CA ARG A 101 -3.69 -4.40 -32.63
C ARG A 101 -2.61 -5.44 -32.33
N PRO A 102 -2.44 -5.87 -31.08
CA PRO A 102 -1.68 -7.08 -30.77
C PRO A 102 -2.35 -8.31 -31.41
N LYS A 103 -1.56 -9.36 -31.64
CA LYS A 103 -2.04 -10.71 -31.99
C LYS A 103 -2.80 -11.36 -30.82
N PHE A 104 -3.61 -12.38 -31.12
CA PHE A 104 -4.29 -13.20 -30.10
C PHE A 104 -3.35 -14.16 -29.36
N GLY A 105 -2.29 -14.66 -30.01
CA GLY A 105 -1.33 -15.60 -29.41
C GLY A 105 -1.79 -17.07 -29.37
N ASN A 106 -1.13 -17.89 -28.54
CA ASN A 106 -1.46 -19.31 -28.29
C ASN A 106 -1.69 -19.60 -26.78
N PRO A 107 -2.65 -18.92 -26.14
CA PRO A 107 -2.78 -18.87 -24.68
C PRO A 107 -3.15 -20.20 -24.00
N GLN A 108 -2.68 -20.36 -22.75
CA GLN A 108 -3.18 -21.32 -21.76
C GLN A 108 -4.53 -20.89 -21.18
N MET A 109 -4.78 -19.59 -21.02
CA MET A 109 -6.08 -19.04 -20.57
C MET A 109 -6.43 -17.71 -21.24
N ALA A 110 -7.71 -17.36 -21.23
CA ALA A 110 -8.16 -16.03 -21.65
C ALA A 110 -9.28 -15.45 -20.77
N THR A 111 -9.43 -14.12 -20.82
CA THR A 111 -10.55 -13.39 -20.19
C THR A 111 -11.39 -12.67 -21.24
N LEU A 112 -12.70 -12.56 -21.02
CA LEU A 112 -13.66 -11.96 -21.94
C LEU A 112 -14.69 -11.08 -21.20
N SER A 113 -14.73 -9.78 -21.52
CA SER A 113 -15.83 -8.86 -21.17
C SER A 113 -16.60 -8.51 -22.43
N ILE A 114 -17.89 -8.85 -22.53
CA ILE A 114 -18.69 -8.53 -23.73
C ILE A 114 -20.19 -8.57 -23.49
N GLY A 115 -20.93 -7.77 -24.28
CA GLY A 115 -22.40 -7.82 -24.37
C GLY A 115 -23.09 -6.49 -24.04
N GLY A 116 -22.41 -5.56 -23.35
CA GLY A 116 -22.97 -4.25 -23.01
C GLY A 116 -23.23 -3.35 -24.24
N ASN A 117 -22.39 -3.45 -25.27
CA ASN A 117 -22.58 -2.73 -26.54
C ASN A 117 -23.67 -3.40 -27.41
N ASP A 118 -23.79 -4.73 -27.34
CA ASP A 118 -24.74 -5.55 -28.10
C ASP A 118 -26.22 -5.26 -27.72
N ILE A 119 -26.46 -4.82 -26.48
CA ILE A 119 -27.77 -4.33 -26.02
C ILE A 119 -27.94 -2.80 -26.13
N ASP A 120 -26.98 -2.08 -26.71
CA ASP A 120 -26.93 -0.61 -26.78
C ASP A 120 -27.03 0.07 -25.38
N PHE A 121 -26.35 -0.48 -24.37
CA PHE A 121 -26.41 0.04 -22.99
C PHE A 121 -25.88 1.48 -22.87
N LYS A 122 -24.84 1.82 -23.65
CA LYS A 122 -24.39 3.20 -23.86
C LYS A 122 -25.52 4.13 -24.35
N GLY A 123 -26.46 3.60 -25.14
CA GLY A 123 -27.66 4.30 -25.57
C GLY A 123 -28.55 4.70 -24.39
N ILE A 124 -28.76 3.83 -23.40
CA ILE A 124 -29.42 4.18 -22.13
C ILE A 124 -28.66 5.30 -21.41
N LEU A 125 -27.34 5.16 -21.28
CA LEU A 125 -26.49 6.15 -20.62
C LEU A 125 -26.66 7.56 -21.23
N PHE A 126 -26.51 7.69 -22.55
CA PHE A 126 -26.54 8.99 -23.22
C PHE A 126 -27.96 9.52 -23.51
N ASN A 127 -28.94 8.67 -23.83
CA ASN A 127 -30.31 9.10 -24.14
C ASN A 127 -31.26 9.16 -22.94
N CYS A 128 -30.93 8.53 -21.79
CA CYS A 128 -31.77 8.54 -20.60
C CYS A 128 -31.11 9.10 -19.33
N ILE A 129 -29.85 8.72 -19.03
CA ILE A 129 -29.24 9.04 -17.73
C ILE A 129 -28.60 10.43 -17.74
N ILE A 130 -27.85 10.74 -18.81
CA ILE A 130 -27.06 11.96 -18.96
C ILE A 130 -27.75 13.00 -19.85
N GLU A 131 -28.74 12.58 -20.63
CA GLU A 131 -29.48 13.41 -21.60
C GLU A 131 -28.57 14.20 -22.57
N SER A 132 -27.46 13.59 -22.98
CA SER A 132 -26.48 14.16 -23.89
C SER A 132 -25.60 13.08 -24.47
N THR A 133 -25.14 13.24 -25.72
CA THR A 133 -24.07 12.42 -26.30
C THR A 133 -22.74 12.61 -25.57
N GLN A 134 -21.83 11.65 -25.72
CA GLN A 134 -20.48 11.64 -25.16
C GLN A 134 -19.71 12.98 -25.28
N PHE A 135 -19.93 13.74 -26.36
CA PHE A 135 -19.23 15.00 -26.67
C PHE A 135 -20.14 16.24 -26.62
N GLY A 136 -21.24 16.20 -25.86
CA GLY A 136 -22.01 17.40 -25.46
C GLY A 136 -23.19 17.79 -26.36
N TYR A 137 -23.48 17.04 -27.43
CA TYR A 137 -24.71 17.23 -28.23
C TYR A 137 -25.96 16.65 -27.53
N LYS A 138 -27.16 17.00 -28.00
CA LYS A 138 -28.45 16.49 -27.51
C LYS A 138 -28.62 14.98 -27.71
N PRO A 139 -29.54 14.32 -26.98
CA PRO A 139 -29.90 12.91 -27.20
C PRO A 139 -30.21 12.60 -28.66
N THR A 140 -29.81 11.42 -29.13
CA THR A 140 -30.13 10.92 -30.48
C THR A 140 -31.54 10.35 -30.56
N LYS A 141 -32.13 9.95 -29.43
CA LYS A 141 -33.40 9.20 -29.36
C LYS A 141 -34.16 9.52 -28.06
N PRO A 142 -35.51 9.52 -28.04
CA PRO A 142 -36.26 9.66 -26.78
C PRO A 142 -36.03 8.47 -25.83
N CYS A 143 -35.88 8.72 -24.54
CA CYS A 143 -35.52 7.68 -23.57
C CYS A 143 -36.46 6.47 -23.56
N ASP A 144 -37.79 6.66 -23.55
CA ASP A 144 -38.73 5.53 -23.54
C ASP A 144 -38.65 4.66 -24.80
N GLN A 145 -38.23 5.23 -25.94
CA GLN A 145 -37.94 4.46 -27.15
C GLN A 145 -36.63 3.68 -26.99
N GLN A 146 -35.57 4.33 -26.50
CA GLN A 146 -34.29 3.66 -26.21
C GLN A 146 -34.47 2.48 -25.24
N ARG A 147 -35.26 2.64 -24.17
CA ARG A 147 -35.56 1.57 -23.19
C ARG A 147 -36.29 0.39 -23.82
N GLN A 148 -37.30 0.66 -24.67
CA GLN A 148 -38.02 -0.39 -25.39
C GLN A 148 -37.12 -1.15 -26.37
N GLU A 149 -36.23 -0.45 -27.07
CA GLU A 149 -35.29 -1.07 -28.01
C GLU A 149 -34.18 -1.87 -27.29
N THR A 150 -33.68 -1.34 -26.17
CA THR A 150 -32.70 -2.02 -25.29
C THR A 150 -33.28 -3.32 -24.73
N HIS A 151 -34.51 -3.29 -24.19
CA HIS A 151 -35.21 -4.50 -23.75
C HIS A 151 -35.48 -5.48 -24.90
N ALA A 152 -35.81 -5.00 -26.10
CA ALA A 152 -35.99 -5.87 -27.27
C ALA A 152 -34.69 -6.54 -27.76
N LEU A 153 -33.52 -5.96 -27.50
CA LEU A 153 -32.21 -6.60 -27.72
C LEU A 153 -31.91 -7.64 -26.64
N ILE A 154 -32.24 -7.35 -25.38
CA ILE A 154 -32.09 -8.28 -24.24
C ILE A 154 -33.00 -9.51 -24.37
N ASP A 155 -34.27 -9.31 -24.73
CA ASP A 155 -35.25 -10.38 -24.99
C ASP A 155 -34.95 -11.18 -26.27
N SER A 156 -34.00 -10.73 -27.10
CA SER A 156 -33.66 -11.43 -28.35
C SER A 156 -32.83 -12.69 -28.06
N PRO A 157 -33.19 -13.85 -28.63
CA PRO A 157 -32.35 -15.05 -28.54
C PRO A 157 -30.97 -14.84 -29.19
N ASP A 158 -30.84 -13.86 -30.08
CA ASP A 158 -29.60 -13.56 -30.79
C ASP A 158 -28.49 -13.05 -29.84
N LEU A 159 -28.83 -12.41 -28.72
CA LEU A 159 -27.83 -12.00 -27.71
C LEU A 159 -27.09 -13.22 -27.14
N VAL A 160 -27.83 -14.25 -26.70
CA VAL A 160 -27.25 -15.50 -26.18
C VAL A 160 -26.52 -16.25 -27.30
N ASN A 161 -27.08 -16.30 -28.51
CA ASN A 161 -26.45 -16.96 -29.66
C ASN A 161 -25.11 -16.32 -30.05
N ASN A 162 -25.00 -14.99 -30.03
CA ASN A 162 -23.79 -14.27 -30.42
C ASN A 162 -22.69 -14.40 -29.35
N ILE A 163 -23.03 -14.29 -28.06
CA ILE A 163 -22.08 -14.54 -26.97
C ILE A 163 -21.62 -16.00 -27.00
N ASP A 164 -22.51 -16.96 -27.26
CA ASP A 164 -22.17 -18.38 -27.44
C ASP A 164 -21.24 -18.62 -28.65
N HIS A 165 -21.46 -17.93 -29.78
CA HIS A 165 -20.60 -18.02 -30.96
C HIS A 165 -19.18 -17.50 -30.67
N LEU A 166 -19.09 -16.33 -30.04
CA LEU A 166 -17.82 -15.71 -29.64
C LEU A 166 -17.09 -16.56 -28.59
N ILE A 167 -17.78 -17.14 -27.61
CA ILE A 167 -17.20 -18.10 -26.65
C ILE A 167 -16.62 -19.30 -27.40
N LYS A 168 -17.40 -19.93 -28.29
CA LYS A 168 -16.97 -21.09 -29.08
C LYS A 168 -15.77 -20.77 -29.98
N LYS A 169 -15.72 -19.59 -30.57
CA LYS A 169 -14.60 -19.10 -31.38
C LYS A 169 -13.36 -18.83 -30.53
N THR A 170 -13.52 -18.23 -29.35
CA THR A 170 -12.45 -18.00 -28.37
C THR A 170 -11.83 -19.31 -27.90
N VAL A 171 -12.67 -20.28 -27.51
CA VAL A 171 -12.23 -21.64 -27.15
C VAL A 171 -11.54 -22.31 -28.33
N THR A 172 -12.12 -22.28 -29.53
CA THR A 172 -11.51 -22.88 -30.74
C THR A 172 -10.14 -22.27 -31.05
N LYS A 173 -9.96 -20.95 -30.83
CA LYS A 173 -8.68 -20.27 -31.03
C LYS A 173 -7.66 -20.64 -29.95
N GLY A 174 -8.00 -20.57 -28.67
CA GLY A 174 -7.10 -20.94 -27.57
C GLY A 174 -6.63 -22.41 -27.66
N ARG A 175 -7.57 -23.33 -27.94
CA ARG A 175 -7.29 -24.76 -28.15
C ARG A 175 -6.48 -25.08 -29.42
N SER A 176 -6.18 -24.10 -30.28
CA SER A 176 -5.27 -24.31 -31.42
C SER A 176 -3.78 -24.29 -31.03
N GLY A 177 -3.45 -23.81 -29.82
CA GLY A 177 -2.14 -23.93 -29.20
C GLY A 177 -1.85 -25.33 -28.62
N THR A 178 -0.65 -25.48 -28.05
CA THR A 178 -0.16 -26.73 -27.44
C THR A 178 -0.96 -27.22 -26.23
N ILE A 179 -1.66 -26.32 -25.53
CA ILE A 179 -2.45 -26.64 -24.34
C ILE A 179 -3.69 -27.51 -24.66
N GLY A 180 -4.15 -27.50 -25.92
CA GLY A 180 -5.32 -28.25 -26.37
C GLY A 180 -6.54 -28.01 -25.48
N ASP A 181 -7.29 -29.06 -25.17
CA ASP A 181 -8.54 -28.98 -24.41
C ASP A 181 -8.40 -28.44 -22.97
N ALA A 182 -7.17 -28.33 -22.43
CA ALA A 182 -6.90 -27.70 -21.13
C ALA A 182 -6.86 -26.16 -21.16
N PHE A 183 -7.10 -25.52 -22.32
CA PHE A 183 -7.39 -24.09 -22.40
C PHE A 183 -8.59 -23.70 -21.53
N ARG A 184 -8.49 -22.58 -20.79
CA ARG A 184 -9.54 -22.05 -19.89
C ARG A 184 -10.01 -20.66 -20.32
N LEU A 185 -11.31 -20.37 -20.18
CA LEU A 185 -11.90 -19.07 -20.54
C LEU A 185 -12.78 -18.52 -19.40
N TYR A 186 -12.49 -17.29 -18.98
CA TYR A 186 -13.19 -16.58 -17.92
C TYR A 186 -14.00 -15.41 -18.49
N VAL A 187 -15.33 -15.51 -18.42
CA VAL A 187 -16.24 -14.51 -18.98
C VAL A 187 -16.84 -13.67 -17.86
N THR A 188 -16.55 -12.37 -17.82
CA THR A 188 -17.01 -11.45 -16.76
C THR A 188 -18.43 -10.96 -17.01
N GLY A 189 -19.21 -10.78 -15.95
CA GLY A 189 -20.49 -10.04 -16.00
C GLY A 189 -20.34 -8.52 -16.04
N PHE A 190 -21.44 -7.83 -15.79
CA PHE A 190 -21.59 -6.37 -15.67
C PHE A 190 -22.24 -5.99 -14.33
N PRO A 191 -21.96 -4.79 -13.78
CA PRO A 191 -22.51 -4.33 -12.51
C PRO A 191 -23.99 -3.91 -12.61
N GLU A 192 -24.71 -4.04 -11.51
CA GLU A 192 -25.85 -3.16 -11.20
C GLU A 192 -25.34 -1.78 -10.80
N PHE A 193 -25.78 -0.76 -11.52
CA PHE A 193 -25.23 0.60 -11.44
C PHE A 193 -25.76 1.40 -10.25
N PHE A 194 -26.97 1.10 -9.79
CA PHE A 194 -27.67 1.89 -8.79
C PHE A 194 -28.06 1.04 -7.58
N ASN A 195 -28.06 1.62 -6.37
CA ASN A 195 -28.95 1.12 -5.33
C ASN A 195 -30.39 1.43 -5.75
N GLU A 196 -31.23 0.40 -5.83
CA GLU A 196 -32.62 0.49 -6.30
C GLU A 196 -33.67 0.52 -5.18
N ASN A 197 -33.23 0.68 -3.92
CA ASN A 197 -34.06 0.57 -2.73
C ASN A 197 -34.16 1.85 -1.90
N ASP A 198 -33.17 2.77 -1.94
CA ASP A 198 -33.30 4.08 -1.28
C ASP A 198 -34.21 5.03 -2.09
N PRO A 199 -35.36 5.50 -1.57
CA PRO A 199 -36.18 6.52 -2.23
C PRO A 199 -35.51 7.91 -2.29
N GLY A 200 -34.38 8.15 -1.61
CA GLY A 200 -33.65 9.43 -1.63
C GLY A 200 -33.32 9.94 -3.05
N CYS A 201 -33.00 9.02 -3.97
CA CYS A 201 -32.69 9.37 -5.37
C CYS A 201 -33.92 9.70 -6.25
N ASP A 202 -35.16 9.52 -5.78
CA ASP A 202 -36.36 9.67 -6.62
C ASP A 202 -36.59 11.12 -7.14
N THR A 203 -35.87 12.09 -6.59
CA THR A 203 -35.89 13.50 -7.00
C THR A 203 -34.60 13.98 -7.66
N VAL A 204 -33.67 13.05 -7.94
CA VAL A 204 -32.36 13.32 -8.53
C VAL A 204 -32.40 13.08 -10.04
N THR A 205 -31.82 13.97 -10.82
CA THR A 205 -31.50 13.73 -12.24
C THR A 205 -29.99 13.74 -12.43
N PHE A 206 -29.48 12.88 -13.30
CA PHE A 206 -28.07 12.88 -13.71
C PHE A 206 -27.83 13.67 -15.01
N ALA A 207 -28.88 14.31 -15.55
CA ALA A 207 -28.85 15.09 -16.78
C ALA A 207 -27.75 16.15 -16.76
N ARG A 208 -26.97 16.21 -17.85
CA ARG A 208 -25.71 16.95 -17.96
C ARG A 208 -25.88 18.46 -17.81
N THR A 209 -27.01 19.02 -18.24
CA THR A 209 -27.31 20.46 -18.20
C THR A 209 -27.96 20.90 -16.89
N ALA A 210 -28.64 19.99 -16.19
CA ALA A 210 -29.37 20.28 -14.96
C ALA A 210 -28.50 20.36 -13.70
N ASN A 211 -27.20 20.03 -13.80
CA ASN A 211 -26.35 19.77 -12.65
C ASN A 211 -25.08 20.62 -12.59
N PRO A 212 -24.66 21.07 -11.39
CA PRO A 212 -25.36 20.99 -10.09
C PRO A 212 -26.34 22.17 -9.90
N VAL A 213 -26.79 22.82 -10.99
CA VAL A 213 -27.75 23.93 -10.97
C VAL A 213 -28.80 23.67 -12.07
N PRO A 214 -30.10 23.54 -11.73
CA PRO A 214 -31.14 23.30 -12.73
C PRO A 214 -31.18 24.38 -13.81
N ASP A 215 -31.19 23.96 -15.07
CA ASP A 215 -31.25 24.85 -16.25
C ASP A 215 -32.67 25.39 -16.52
N GLY A 216 -33.68 24.81 -15.86
CA GLY A 216 -35.10 25.17 -15.99
C GLY A 216 -35.91 24.29 -16.93
N ASN A 217 -35.31 23.23 -17.51
CA ASN A 217 -36.01 22.25 -18.33
C ASN A 217 -36.63 21.11 -17.49
N GLU A 218 -37.44 20.28 -18.15
CA GLU A 218 -37.96 19.02 -17.60
C GLU A 218 -36.99 17.89 -17.96
N HIS A 219 -36.59 17.10 -16.95
CA HIS A 219 -35.52 16.09 -17.05
C HIS A 219 -35.93 14.78 -16.38
N ILE A 220 -35.24 13.70 -16.77
CA ILE A 220 -35.47 12.34 -16.29
C ILE A 220 -34.92 12.20 -14.87
N MET A 221 -35.79 11.83 -13.93
CA MET A 221 -35.44 11.58 -12.53
C MET A 221 -35.15 10.10 -12.32
N MET A 222 -34.15 9.77 -11.49
CA MET A 222 -33.75 8.42 -11.12
C MET A 222 -34.69 7.80 -10.08
N THR A 223 -35.97 7.71 -10.46
CA THR A 223 -36.99 7.07 -9.63
C THR A 223 -36.65 5.61 -9.35
N THR A 224 -37.17 5.11 -8.23
CA THR A 224 -37.03 3.72 -7.79
C THR A 224 -37.40 2.73 -8.91
N ASP A 225 -38.47 2.99 -9.66
CA ASP A 225 -38.89 2.16 -10.80
C ASP A 225 -37.90 2.22 -11.98
N LEU A 226 -37.27 3.37 -12.22
CA LEU A 226 -36.31 3.55 -13.31
C LEU A 226 -34.95 2.93 -13.00
N ARG A 227 -34.48 3.03 -11.75
CA ARG A 227 -33.27 2.34 -11.26
C ARG A 227 -33.44 0.82 -11.33
N LYS A 228 -34.63 0.32 -10.96
CA LYS A 228 -35.01 -1.10 -11.10
C LYS A 228 -34.99 -1.57 -12.55
N ASP A 229 -35.44 -0.73 -13.47
CA ASP A 229 -35.39 -1.00 -14.91
C ASP A 229 -33.94 -1.15 -15.42
N TYR A 230 -33.05 -0.20 -15.10
CA TYR A 230 -31.65 -0.25 -15.52
C TYR A 230 -30.85 -1.40 -14.88
N ASN A 231 -31.06 -1.67 -13.59
CA ASN A 231 -30.47 -2.84 -12.95
C ASN A 231 -31.05 -4.14 -13.52
N SER A 232 -32.33 -4.18 -13.94
CA SER A 232 -32.90 -5.35 -14.60
C SER A 232 -32.24 -5.65 -15.95
N MET A 233 -31.83 -4.62 -16.71
CA MET A 233 -31.05 -4.79 -17.94
C MET A 233 -29.69 -5.44 -17.67
N SER A 234 -29.00 -4.99 -16.61
CA SER A 234 -27.70 -5.56 -16.18
C SER A 234 -27.84 -7.02 -15.73
N ARG A 235 -28.86 -7.32 -14.90
CA ARG A 235 -29.19 -8.69 -14.47
C ARG A 235 -29.56 -9.61 -15.64
N ALA A 236 -30.32 -9.11 -16.61
CA ALA A 236 -30.72 -9.88 -17.78
C ALA A 236 -29.52 -10.15 -18.72
N LEU A 237 -28.63 -9.16 -18.91
CA LEU A 237 -27.36 -9.36 -19.63
C LEU A 237 -26.48 -10.41 -18.92
N ASN A 238 -26.31 -10.32 -17.61
CA ASN A 238 -25.59 -11.34 -16.83
C ASN A 238 -26.24 -12.73 -16.97
N THR A 239 -27.57 -12.81 -17.01
CA THR A 239 -28.30 -14.06 -17.26
C THR A 239 -28.05 -14.61 -18.68
N ALA A 240 -27.94 -13.73 -19.69
CA ALA A 240 -27.61 -14.11 -21.06
C ALA A 240 -26.16 -14.62 -21.19
N ILE A 241 -25.20 -13.95 -20.54
CA ILE A 241 -23.79 -14.38 -20.48
C ILE A 241 -23.68 -15.73 -19.74
N GLN A 242 -24.29 -15.88 -18.57
CA GLN A 242 -24.34 -17.16 -17.83
C GLN A 242 -24.96 -18.28 -18.67
N SER A 243 -25.99 -18.00 -19.46
CA SER A 243 -26.61 -18.97 -20.38
C SER A 243 -25.64 -19.40 -21.48
N ALA A 244 -24.94 -18.45 -22.12
CA ALA A 244 -23.94 -18.73 -23.15
C ALA A 244 -22.71 -19.49 -22.59
N VAL A 245 -22.25 -19.17 -21.38
CA VAL A 245 -21.23 -19.94 -20.65
C VAL A 245 -21.73 -21.36 -20.36
N SER A 246 -22.97 -21.52 -19.90
CA SER A 246 -23.56 -22.83 -19.57
C SER A 246 -23.67 -23.76 -20.79
N LEU A 247 -23.88 -23.21 -21.99
CA LEU A 247 -23.83 -23.96 -23.26
C LEU A 247 -22.41 -24.49 -23.60
N ASN A 248 -21.39 -24.04 -22.87
CA ASN A 248 -19.97 -24.37 -23.06
C ASN A 248 -19.30 -24.87 -21.77
N ALA A 249 -20.05 -25.34 -20.77
CA ALA A 249 -19.52 -25.80 -19.48
C ALA A 249 -18.49 -26.96 -19.65
N ASP A 250 -18.75 -27.91 -20.54
CA ASP A 250 -17.83 -29.00 -20.90
C ASP A 250 -16.54 -28.52 -21.61
N SER A 251 -16.43 -27.22 -21.91
CA SER A 251 -15.32 -26.62 -22.65
C SER A 251 -14.34 -25.81 -21.79
N ASN A 252 -14.35 -25.97 -20.46
CA ASN A 252 -13.54 -25.19 -19.51
C ASN A 252 -13.80 -23.68 -19.58
N VAL A 253 -15.07 -23.30 -19.72
CA VAL A 253 -15.55 -21.91 -19.69
C VAL A 253 -16.27 -21.65 -18.36
N LYS A 254 -15.93 -20.54 -17.69
CA LYS A 254 -16.55 -20.10 -16.44
C LYS A 254 -17.13 -18.69 -16.56
N PHE A 255 -18.18 -18.42 -15.80
CA PHE A 255 -18.73 -17.08 -15.60
C PHE A 255 -18.14 -16.50 -14.32
N ILE A 256 -17.68 -15.26 -14.38
CA ILE A 256 -17.17 -14.49 -13.24
C ILE A 256 -18.22 -13.43 -12.91
N ASP A 257 -18.96 -13.67 -11.82
CA ASP A 257 -19.96 -12.73 -11.32
C ASP A 257 -19.28 -11.59 -10.56
N ILE A 258 -19.04 -10.48 -11.26
CA ILE A 258 -18.32 -9.32 -10.72
C ILE A 258 -19.12 -8.52 -9.68
N GLN A 259 -20.33 -8.96 -9.32
CA GLN A 259 -21.14 -8.38 -8.24
C GLN A 259 -21.57 -9.42 -7.19
N ALA A 260 -20.95 -10.60 -7.18
CA ALA A 260 -21.21 -11.65 -6.21
C ALA A 260 -21.05 -11.18 -4.76
N ASN A 261 -21.77 -11.83 -3.84
CA ASN A 261 -21.66 -11.64 -2.38
C ASN A 261 -21.84 -10.20 -1.87
N GLY A 262 -22.45 -9.30 -2.65
CA GLY A 262 -22.65 -7.90 -2.26
C GLY A 262 -21.45 -6.99 -2.53
N LEU A 263 -20.53 -7.37 -3.42
CA LEU A 263 -19.29 -6.63 -3.73
C LEU A 263 -19.48 -5.16 -4.16
N LEU A 264 -20.70 -4.75 -4.53
CA LEU A 264 -21.06 -3.38 -4.89
C LEU A 264 -21.94 -2.65 -3.86
N ASP A 265 -22.30 -3.29 -2.75
CA ASP A 265 -23.15 -2.66 -1.74
C ASP A 265 -22.41 -1.53 -1.01
N GLY A 266 -22.91 -0.30 -1.15
CA GLY A 266 -22.23 0.93 -0.69
C GLY A 266 -21.36 1.60 -1.76
N HIS A 267 -21.18 0.97 -2.92
CA HIS A 267 -20.24 1.40 -3.97
C HIS A 267 -20.90 1.81 -5.30
N ARG A 268 -22.25 1.84 -5.34
CA ARG A 268 -23.07 2.24 -6.51
C ARG A 268 -23.50 3.71 -6.46
N PHE A 269 -24.13 4.16 -7.54
CA PHE A 269 -24.91 5.40 -7.51
C PHE A 269 -26.17 5.23 -6.65
N CYS A 270 -26.68 6.32 -6.07
CA CYS A 270 -27.90 6.37 -5.24
C CYS A 270 -27.85 5.55 -3.93
N GLU A 271 -26.66 5.29 -3.38
CA GLU A 271 -26.51 4.60 -2.09
C GLU A 271 -27.00 5.45 -0.90
N PRO A 272 -27.47 4.82 0.20
CA PRO A 272 -28.09 5.53 1.31
C PRO A 272 -27.23 6.62 1.93
N ASN A 273 -27.85 7.77 2.18
CA ASN A 273 -27.25 8.99 2.73
C ASN A 273 -26.32 9.77 1.77
N ILE A 274 -26.03 9.26 0.56
CA ILE A 274 -25.32 10.04 -0.47
C ILE A 274 -26.30 11.07 -1.08
N LYS A 275 -25.85 12.32 -1.21
CA LYS A 275 -26.67 13.40 -1.75
C LYS A 275 -26.40 13.60 -3.25
N GLU A 276 -26.87 12.64 -4.03
CA GLU A 276 -26.64 12.57 -5.48
C GLU A 276 -27.16 13.79 -6.28
N PRO A 277 -26.55 14.11 -7.43
CA PRO A 277 -25.40 13.42 -8.03
C PRO A 277 -24.06 13.96 -7.49
N ASP A 278 -23.25 13.08 -6.90
CA ASP A 278 -21.99 13.45 -6.24
C ASP A 278 -20.74 12.92 -6.97
N GLN A 279 -19.91 13.84 -7.48
CA GLN A 279 -18.63 13.55 -8.14
C GLN A 279 -17.48 13.29 -7.18
N ASN A 280 -17.63 13.68 -5.92
CA ASN A 280 -16.60 13.57 -4.88
C ASN A 280 -16.91 12.40 -3.93
N ASN A 281 -17.87 11.54 -4.27
CA ASN A 281 -18.17 10.32 -3.52
C ASN A 281 -17.02 9.32 -3.68
N GLU A 282 -16.06 9.35 -2.74
CA GLU A 282 -14.87 8.48 -2.74
C GLU A 282 -15.22 6.98 -2.65
N ASN A 283 -16.42 6.64 -2.15
CA ASN A 283 -16.90 5.26 -2.09
C ASN A 283 -17.46 4.75 -3.42
N LEU A 284 -17.74 5.61 -4.40
CA LEU A 284 -18.32 5.22 -5.69
C LEU A 284 -17.28 4.48 -6.55
N TRP A 285 -17.51 3.19 -6.83
CA TRP A 285 -16.59 2.35 -7.60
C TRP A 285 -16.75 2.42 -9.13
N LEU A 286 -17.60 3.33 -9.61
CA LEU A 286 -17.85 3.62 -11.01
C LEU A 286 -17.48 5.08 -11.30
N PHE A 287 -16.95 5.40 -12.48
CA PHE A 287 -16.63 6.81 -12.77
C PHE A 287 -17.90 7.65 -12.99
N HIS A 288 -18.02 8.74 -12.22
CA HIS A 288 -19.02 9.78 -12.42
C HIS A 288 -18.67 10.67 -13.63
N TYR A 289 -19.67 11.25 -14.32
CA TYR A 289 -19.44 12.28 -15.35
C TYR A 289 -19.14 13.63 -14.68
N PRO A 290 -18.18 14.44 -15.15
CA PRO A 290 -17.91 15.75 -14.57
C PRO A 290 -18.97 16.81 -14.95
N TYR A 291 -19.38 17.64 -13.99
CA TYR A 291 -20.28 18.79 -14.23
C TYR A 291 -19.49 20.11 -14.10
N LYS A 292 -20.00 21.21 -14.68
CA LYS A 292 -19.33 22.53 -14.70
C LYS A 292 -17.89 22.53 -15.27
N GLN A 293 -17.61 21.70 -16.28
CA GLN A 293 -16.35 21.83 -17.01
C GLN A 293 -16.29 23.19 -17.72
N ASN A 294 -15.22 23.97 -17.48
CA ASN A 294 -14.94 25.18 -18.28
C ASN A 294 -14.85 24.83 -19.78
N GLU A 295 -14.42 23.61 -20.08
CA GLU A 295 -14.34 23.01 -21.43
C GLU A 295 -15.70 22.98 -22.17
N ASP A 296 -16.83 23.03 -21.46
CA ASP A 296 -18.16 23.06 -22.12
C ASP A 296 -18.54 24.46 -22.63
N GLN A 297 -17.90 25.51 -22.11
CA GLN A 297 -18.09 26.90 -22.52
C GLN A 297 -16.92 27.44 -23.35
N ASN A 298 -15.72 26.90 -23.10
CA ASN A 298 -14.47 27.20 -23.79
C ASN A 298 -13.74 25.88 -24.09
N PRO A 299 -14.17 25.13 -25.12
CA PRO A 299 -13.59 23.82 -25.43
C PRO A 299 -12.11 23.91 -25.76
N SER A 300 -11.37 22.86 -25.35
CA SER A 300 -10.01 22.61 -25.83
C SER A 300 -10.02 22.48 -27.37
N PRO A 301 -8.90 22.80 -28.06
CA PRO A 301 -8.80 22.57 -29.51
C PRO A 301 -9.17 21.13 -29.92
N GLU A 302 -8.78 20.17 -29.09
CA GLU A 302 -9.06 18.74 -29.21
C GLU A 302 -10.56 18.44 -29.09
N LEU A 303 -11.23 18.96 -28.06
CA LEU A 303 -12.68 18.82 -27.90
C LEU A 303 -13.46 19.55 -29.00
N GLN A 304 -12.99 20.71 -29.46
CA GLN A 304 -13.64 21.46 -30.53
C GLN A 304 -13.65 20.68 -31.86
N ILE A 305 -12.64 19.84 -32.13
CA ILE A 305 -12.64 18.94 -33.29
C ILE A 305 -13.73 17.87 -33.14
N MET A 306 -13.90 17.29 -31.95
CA MET A 306 -14.99 16.33 -31.67
C MET A 306 -16.38 16.98 -31.78
N ILE A 307 -16.53 18.23 -31.32
CA ILE A 307 -17.76 19.02 -31.48
C ILE A 307 -18.03 19.30 -32.97
N ASN A 308 -17.03 19.73 -33.74
CA ASN A 308 -17.15 20.00 -35.19
C ASN A 308 -17.59 18.73 -35.95
N ALA A 309 -16.98 17.59 -35.64
CA ALA A 309 -17.32 16.29 -36.23
C ALA A 309 -18.76 15.86 -35.85
N THR A 310 -19.17 16.11 -34.60
CA THR A 310 -20.55 15.87 -34.14
C THR A 310 -21.55 16.72 -34.90
N ASP A 311 -21.33 18.04 -34.99
CA ASP A 311 -22.20 18.96 -35.74
C ASP A 311 -22.27 18.61 -37.23
N GLN A 312 -21.16 18.17 -37.84
CA GLN A 312 -21.14 17.71 -39.23
C GLN A 312 -22.12 16.54 -39.48
N ILE A 313 -22.34 15.66 -38.48
CA ILE A 313 -23.24 14.51 -38.62
C ILE A 313 -24.66 14.74 -38.04
N THR A 314 -24.88 15.72 -37.18
CA THR A 314 -26.20 15.99 -36.55
C THR A 314 -26.94 17.22 -37.10
N ASN A 315 -26.25 18.20 -37.68
CA ASN A 315 -26.82 19.51 -38.00
C ASN A 315 -28.08 19.44 -38.90
N GLY A 316 -29.13 20.13 -38.48
CA GLY A 316 -30.42 20.21 -39.17
C GLY A 316 -31.37 19.03 -38.91
N LEU A 317 -31.00 18.05 -38.09
CA LEU A 317 -31.84 16.93 -37.71
C LEU A 317 -32.53 17.18 -36.36
N ASP A 318 -33.78 16.75 -36.23
CA ASP A 318 -34.47 16.62 -34.94
C ASP A 318 -34.25 15.23 -34.33
N ILE A 319 -34.70 15.03 -33.08
CA ILE A 319 -34.52 13.74 -32.36
C ILE A 319 -35.18 12.54 -33.06
N SER A 320 -36.21 12.75 -33.88
CA SER A 320 -36.83 11.66 -34.67
C SER A 320 -35.95 11.31 -35.87
N ALA A 321 -35.41 12.33 -36.54
CA ALA A 321 -34.50 12.14 -37.67
C ALA A 321 -33.12 11.60 -37.23
N LEU A 322 -32.65 11.98 -36.03
CA LEU A 322 -31.46 11.41 -35.40
C LEU A 322 -31.65 9.93 -35.08
N GLY A 323 -32.74 9.53 -34.42
CA GLY A 323 -33.00 8.12 -34.09
C GLY A 323 -33.18 7.22 -35.31
N VAL A 324 -33.65 7.76 -36.44
CA VAL A 324 -33.71 7.03 -37.73
C VAL A 324 -32.33 6.94 -38.42
N LYS A 325 -31.46 7.94 -38.24
CA LYS A 325 -30.10 7.94 -38.80
C LYS A 325 -29.11 7.12 -37.97
N PHE A 326 -29.28 7.11 -36.65
CA PHE A 326 -28.42 6.50 -35.65
C PHE A 326 -29.28 5.56 -34.77
N PRO A 327 -29.57 4.33 -35.25
CA PRO A 327 -30.49 3.42 -34.56
C PRO A 327 -29.92 2.87 -33.23
N ASN A 328 -28.60 2.87 -33.06
CA ASN A 328 -27.89 2.60 -31.81
C ASN A 328 -26.71 3.59 -31.66
N ILE A 329 -26.01 3.59 -30.52
CA ILE A 329 -24.89 4.51 -30.35
C ILE A 329 -23.68 4.14 -31.21
N SER A 330 -23.44 2.85 -31.50
CA SER A 330 -22.26 2.43 -32.27
C SER A 330 -22.26 3.03 -33.69
N VAL A 331 -23.42 3.10 -34.34
CA VAL A 331 -23.59 3.77 -35.64
C VAL A 331 -23.42 5.31 -35.54
N PHE A 332 -23.67 5.91 -34.37
CA PHE A 332 -23.31 7.31 -34.11
C PHE A 332 -21.80 7.48 -33.90
N GLU A 333 -21.16 6.62 -33.10
CA GLU A 333 -19.71 6.63 -32.86
C GLU A 333 -18.94 6.44 -34.18
N ASP A 334 -19.29 5.45 -35.01
CA ASP A 334 -18.65 5.22 -36.31
C ASP A 334 -18.76 6.44 -37.22
N ALA A 335 -19.96 7.00 -37.36
CA ALA A 335 -20.18 8.20 -38.17
C ALA A 335 -19.43 9.43 -37.63
N LEU A 336 -19.24 9.52 -36.30
CA LEU A 336 -18.46 10.56 -35.66
C LEU A 336 -16.96 10.38 -35.95
N TRP A 337 -16.41 9.17 -35.80
CA TRP A 337 -15.00 8.88 -36.06
C TRP A 337 -14.62 9.03 -37.54
N ASP A 338 -15.55 8.73 -38.47
CA ASP A 338 -15.38 9.02 -39.89
C ASP A 338 -15.45 10.53 -40.23
N ALA A 339 -16.00 11.36 -39.34
CA ALA A 339 -16.08 12.81 -39.49
C ALA A 339 -14.92 13.59 -38.82
N VAL A 340 -14.11 12.95 -37.97
CA VAL A 340 -12.95 13.60 -37.31
C VAL A 340 -11.89 13.99 -38.34
N ASN A 341 -11.60 15.29 -38.48
CA ASN A 341 -10.54 15.75 -39.38
C ASN A 341 -9.15 15.44 -38.81
N VAL A 342 -8.56 14.37 -39.31
CA VAL A 342 -7.23 13.89 -38.89
C VAL A 342 -6.09 14.90 -39.10
N THR A 343 -6.28 15.91 -39.95
CA THR A 343 -5.27 16.97 -40.18
C THR A 343 -5.33 18.04 -39.10
N GLU A 344 -6.49 18.27 -38.48
CA GLU A 344 -6.66 19.25 -37.40
C GLU A 344 -6.08 18.73 -36.09
N VAL A 345 -6.33 17.45 -35.73
CA VAL A 345 -5.76 16.83 -34.51
C VAL A 345 -4.23 16.88 -34.52
N ALA A 346 -3.61 16.46 -35.63
CA ALA A 346 -2.16 16.45 -35.81
C ALA A 346 -1.51 17.86 -35.91
N ALA A 347 -2.32 18.92 -35.81
CA ALA A 347 -1.92 20.32 -35.76
C ALA A 347 -2.15 20.99 -34.39
N VAL A 348 -2.88 20.35 -33.45
CA VAL A 348 -3.13 20.87 -32.09
C VAL A 348 -2.36 20.14 -30.99
N SER A 349 -2.18 18.80 -31.09
CA SER A 349 -1.38 18.05 -30.11
C SER A 349 0.08 18.53 -30.08
N SER A 350 0.61 18.63 -28.85
CA SER A 350 1.88 19.30 -28.56
C SER A 350 3.09 18.35 -28.42
N ASP A 351 2.88 17.05 -28.56
CA ASP A 351 3.86 16.00 -28.23
C ASP A 351 5.04 15.92 -29.23
N PRO A 352 6.31 15.96 -28.75
CA PRO A 352 7.49 15.72 -29.58
C PRO A 352 7.75 14.26 -30.02
N VAL A 353 7.05 13.26 -29.48
CA VAL A 353 7.40 11.82 -29.56
C VAL A 353 6.49 11.03 -30.53
N ASP A 354 6.57 11.39 -31.81
CA ASP A 354 6.11 10.66 -33.02
C ASP A 354 4.62 10.21 -33.15
N ASP A 355 3.79 10.13 -32.10
CA ASP A 355 2.33 9.89 -32.21
C ASP A 355 1.51 11.06 -31.64
N LYS A 356 1.27 12.07 -32.50
CA LYS A 356 0.59 13.36 -32.27
C LYS A 356 -0.91 13.30 -31.92
N TRP A 357 -1.28 12.36 -31.06
CA TRP A 357 -2.65 11.93 -30.83
C TRP A 357 -2.94 11.65 -29.36
N TYR A 358 -1.90 11.47 -28.55
CA TYR A 358 -1.96 11.00 -27.18
C TYR A 358 -2.89 11.85 -26.30
N ASP A 359 -2.76 13.18 -26.38
CA ASP A 359 -3.58 14.13 -25.61
C ASP A 359 -5.09 14.00 -25.90
N LEU A 360 -5.48 13.86 -27.18
CA LEU A 360 -6.88 13.67 -27.58
C LEU A 360 -7.46 12.38 -26.98
N TRP A 361 -6.72 11.26 -27.09
CA TRP A 361 -7.22 9.97 -26.61
C TRP A 361 -7.24 9.89 -25.08
N ARG A 362 -6.24 10.48 -24.39
CA ARG A 362 -6.14 10.55 -22.93
C ARG A 362 -7.17 11.50 -22.32
N ASP A 363 -7.10 12.79 -22.65
CA ASP A 363 -7.76 13.87 -21.90
C ASP A 363 -9.14 14.24 -22.44
N THR A 364 -9.37 14.10 -23.75
CA THR A 364 -10.67 14.45 -24.35
C THR A 364 -11.58 13.23 -24.45
N VAL A 365 -11.09 12.14 -25.05
CA VAL A 365 -11.90 10.98 -25.41
C VAL A 365 -12.06 10.02 -24.23
N GLY A 366 -10.96 9.52 -23.67
CA GLY A 366 -10.97 8.59 -22.54
C GLY A 366 -11.66 9.16 -21.31
N TRP A 367 -11.34 10.42 -20.96
CA TRP A 367 -11.98 11.16 -19.86
C TRP A 367 -13.52 11.28 -19.98
N ARG A 368 -14.06 11.30 -21.20
CA ARG A 368 -15.52 11.32 -21.48
C ARG A 368 -16.11 9.93 -21.70
N ALA A 369 -15.31 8.98 -22.16
CA ALA A 369 -15.70 7.58 -22.39
C ALA A 369 -15.81 6.76 -21.10
N LYS A 370 -15.01 7.08 -20.07
CA LYS A 370 -14.93 6.33 -18.79
C LYS A 370 -16.22 6.30 -17.98
N LEU A 371 -17.21 7.10 -18.33
CA LEU A 371 -18.47 7.20 -17.58
C LEU A 371 -19.10 5.82 -17.33
N PHE A 372 -19.51 5.53 -16.09
CA PHE A 372 -20.10 4.25 -15.70
C PHE A 372 -19.18 3.03 -15.98
N HIS A 373 -17.86 3.23 -16.14
CA HIS A 373 -16.86 2.15 -16.14
C HIS A 373 -16.26 1.96 -14.75
N PRO A 374 -15.66 0.78 -14.45
CA PRO A 374 -15.02 0.53 -13.17
C PRO A 374 -13.90 1.53 -12.85
N GLN A 375 -13.83 1.96 -11.60
CA GLN A 375 -12.65 2.63 -11.06
C GLN A 375 -11.58 1.59 -10.67
N VAL A 376 -10.39 2.09 -10.30
CA VAL A 376 -9.19 1.29 -9.97
C VAL A 376 -9.46 0.20 -8.93
N ALA A 377 -10.18 0.53 -7.85
CA ALA A 377 -10.55 -0.42 -6.79
C ALA A 377 -11.39 -1.60 -7.35
N TYR A 378 -12.37 -1.30 -8.20
CA TYR A 378 -13.24 -2.33 -8.77
C TYR A 378 -12.53 -3.17 -9.83
N HIS A 379 -11.61 -2.60 -10.62
CA HIS A 379 -10.71 -3.41 -11.45
C HIS A 379 -9.83 -4.37 -10.64
N SER A 380 -9.35 -3.95 -9.47
CA SER A 380 -8.62 -4.84 -8.54
C SER A 380 -9.52 -5.99 -8.05
N ALA A 381 -10.77 -5.70 -7.64
CA ALA A 381 -11.71 -6.73 -7.21
C ALA A 381 -12.13 -7.70 -8.34
N ILE A 382 -12.36 -7.21 -9.57
CA ILE A 382 -12.63 -8.07 -10.74
C ILE A 382 -11.45 -9.01 -11.00
N ARG A 383 -10.22 -8.50 -10.88
CA ARG A 383 -8.98 -9.28 -11.02
C ARG A 383 -8.86 -10.38 -9.96
N GLU A 384 -9.21 -10.11 -8.70
CA GLU A 384 -9.26 -11.15 -7.66
C GLU A 384 -10.24 -12.27 -7.99
N LEU A 385 -11.44 -11.95 -8.48
CA LEU A 385 -12.44 -12.97 -8.83
C LEU A 385 -11.96 -13.87 -9.98
N VAL A 386 -11.33 -13.30 -11.01
CA VAL A 386 -10.74 -14.07 -12.13
C VAL A 386 -9.57 -14.93 -11.63
N LEU A 387 -8.65 -14.35 -10.86
CA LEU A 387 -7.45 -15.03 -10.35
C LEU A 387 -7.83 -16.22 -9.45
N ASN A 388 -8.74 -16.02 -8.50
CA ASN A 388 -9.16 -17.08 -7.59
C ASN A 388 -9.87 -18.23 -8.33
N GLN A 389 -10.69 -17.95 -9.35
CA GLN A 389 -11.31 -19.00 -10.16
C GLN A 389 -10.28 -19.76 -11.02
N PHE A 390 -9.27 -19.09 -11.58
CA PHE A 390 -8.16 -19.74 -12.29
C PHE A 390 -7.31 -20.63 -11.35
N LEU A 391 -7.01 -20.12 -10.15
CA LEU A 391 -6.30 -20.85 -9.11
C LEU A 391 -7.11 -22.01 -8.51
N GLU A 392 -8.45 -22.02 -8.64
CA GLU A 392 -9.27 -23.20 -8.36
C GLU A 392 -9.20 -24.21 -9.51
N ASP A 393 -9.47 -23.77 -10.74
CA ASP A 393 -9.56 -24.61 -11.94
C ASP A 393 -8.26 -25.31 -12.33
N THR A 394 -7.13 -24.92 -11.76
CA THR A 394 -5.79 -25.49 -12.01
C THR A 394 -5.34 -26.51 -10.95
N ARG A 395 -6.14 -26.76 -9.90
CA ARG A 395 -5.81 -27.75 -8.85
C ARG A 395 -6.12 -29.19 -9.27
N PRO A 396 -5.29 -30.19 -8.91
CA PRO A 396 -5.66 -31.60 -9.00
C PRO A 396 -6.83 -31.92 -8.05
N ALA A 397 -7.89 -32.54 -8.55
CA ALA A 397 -9.11 -32.79 -7.78
C ALA A 397 -9.16 -34.22 -7.21
N THR A 398 -9.26 -34.37 -5.88
CA THR A 398 -9.65 -35.63 -5.22
C THR A 398 -10.69 -35.36 -4.14
N LYS A 399 -11.78 -36.14 -4.10
CA LYS A 399 -12.90 -35.99 -3.14
C LYS A 399 -13.24 -37.32 -2.49
N GLY A 400 -13.21 -37.38 -1.16
CA GLY A 400 -13.65 -38.56 -0.40
C GLY A 400 -15.14 -38.53 -0.09
N ASN A 401 -15.83 -39.67 -0.20
CA ASN A 401 -17.26 -39.79 0.14
C ASN A 401 -17.53 -39.87 1.66
N GLY A 402 -17.01 -38.92 2.44
CA GLY A 402 -17.30 -38.76 3.86
C GLY A 402 -18.50 -37.85 4.11
N THR A 403 -19.56 -38.34 4.76
CA THR A 403 -20.68 -37.50 5.19
C THR A 403 -20.39 -36.85 6.55
N CYS A 404 -19.98 -35.58 6.54
CA CYS A 404 -19.96 -34.73 7.73
C CYS A 404 -20.88 -33.50 7.54
N VAL A 405 -21.21 -32.83 8.64
CA VAL A 405 -21.83 -31.50 8.63
C VAL A 405 -20.70 -30.49 8.86
N PRO A 406 -20.48 -29.50 7.97
CA PRO A 406 -19.38 -28.55 8.14
C PRO A 406 -19.45 -27.79 9.47
N VAL A 407 -18.33 -27.74 10.18
CA VAL A 407 -18.14 -26.94 11.40
C VAL A 407 -17.27 -25.74 11.05
N GLY A 408 -17.89 -24.74 10.44
CA GLY A 408 -17.21 -23.53 9.96
C GLY A 408 -16.32 -23.74 8.73
N SER A 409 -15.58 -22.68 8.38
CA SER A 409 -14.59 -22.62 7.30
C SER A 409 -13.14 -22.55 7.81
N THR A 410 -12.94 -22.73 9.12
CA THR A 410 -11.65 -22.60 9.82
C THR A 410 -11.12 -23.95 10.29
N PHE A 411 -9.80 -24.03 10.50
CA PHE A 411 -9.13 -25.21 11.03
C PHE A 411 -9.37 -25.29 12.55
N ASP A 412 -10.14 -26.29 13.00
CA ASP A 412 -10.39 -26.61 14.41
C ASP A 412 -9.06 -26.84 15.14
N PRO A 413 -8.82 -26.28 16.36
CA PRO A 413 -7.59 -26.42 17.14
C PRO A 413 -7.27 -27.85 17.64
N GLN A 414 -7.59 -28.87 16.86
CA GLN A 414 -7.10 -30.23 17.05
C GLN A 414 -5.58 -30.28 16.88
N MET A 415 -4.95 -30.99 17.80
CA MET A 415 -3.52 -31.13 17.84
C MET A 415 -3.02 -32.04 16.70
N LEU A 416 -1.96 -31.61 16.02
CA LEU A 416 -1.34 -32.23 14.86
C LEU A 416 0.02 -32.80 15.27
N ARG A 417 0.10 -34.12 15.44
CA ARG A 417 1.35 -34.86 15.65
C ARG A 417 1.83 -35.38 14.30
N ILE A 418 2.76 -34.66 13.69
CA ILE A 418 3.13 -34.81 12.27
C ILE A 418 4.43 -35.60 12.12
N LEU A 419 4.35 -36.78 11.53
CA LEU A 419 5.52 -37.56 11.14
C LEU A 419 5.95 -37.17 9.72
N SER A 420 7.06 -36.44 9.61
CA SER A 420 7.71 -36.16 8.32
C SER A 420 8.66 -37.31 7.96
N LEU A 421 8.20 -38.23 7.10
CA LEU A 421 8.88 -39.47 6.74
C LEU A 421 9.43 -39.40 5.30
N GLY A 422 10.70 -39.75 5.08
CA GLY A 422 11.21 -39.76 3.70
C GLY A 422 12.71 -39.83 3.52
N GLY A 423 13.18 -39.30 2.38
CA GLY A 423 14.59 -39.27 2.00
C GLY A 423 15.36 -38.04 2.51
N SER A 424 16.43 -37.69 1.79
CA SER A 424 17.24 -36.47 2.02
C SER A 424 16.46 -35.17 1.85
N ILE A 425 15.41 -35.16 1.02
CA ILE A 425 14.53 -34.00 0.83
C ILE A 425 13.79 -33.70 2.14
N THR A 426 13.16 -34.71 2.76
CA THR A 426 12.52 -34.61 4.10
C THR A 426 13.51 -34.25 5.21
N TRP A 427 14.73 -34.78 5.15
CA TRP A 427 15.79 -34.43 6.11
C TRP A 427 16.15 -32.93 6.05
N GLY A 428 16.04 -32.30 4.87
CA GLY A 428 16.35 -30.86 4.66
C GLY A 428 17.68 -30.62 3.94
N GLN A 429 18.19 -31.60 3.19
CA GLN A 429 19.50 -31.50 2.53
C GLN A 429 19.56 -30.37 1.50
N GLN A 430 20.66 -29.60 1.50
CA GLN A 430 20.88 -28.36 0.75
C GLN A 430 20.08 -27.12 1.21
N SER A 431 19.14 -27.21 2.15
CA SER A 431 18.67 -26.02 2.87
C SER A 431 19.80 -25.49 3.77
N PRO A 432 20.14 -24.19 3.77
CA PRO A 432 21.15 -23.62 4.68
C PRO A 432 20.81 -23.85 6.16
N SER A 433 19.52 -23.98 6.47
CA SER A 433 18.99 -24.20 7.82
C SER A 433 18.90 -25.67 8.23
N GLY A 434 19.07 -26.61 7.28
CA GLY A 434 18.82 -28.04 7.50
C GLY A 434 17.35 -28.41 7.78
N ASN A 435 16.40 -27.47 7.70
CA ASN A 435 14.99 -27.73 7.98
C ASN A 435 14.24 -28.30 6.76
N GLY A 436 14.62 -27.85 5.56
CA GLY A 436 13.82 -28.08 4.36
C GLY A 436 12.39 -27.54 4.50
N TYR A 437 11.42 -28.23 3.89
CA TYR A 437 10.00 -27.81 3.92
C TYR A 437 9.41 -27.80 5.34
N ARG A 438 9.99 -28.54 6.30
CA ARG A 438 9.40 -28.80 7.61
C ARG A 438 9.14 -27.52 8.41
N LYS A 439 10.05 -26.54 8.33
CA LYS A 439 9.87 -25.24 9.00
C LYS A 439 8.72 -24.44 8.40
N TYR A 440 8.80 -24.09 7.12
CA TYR A 440 7.77 -23.33 6.41
C TYR A 440 6.37 -23.94 6.57
N LEU A 441 6.27 -25.28 6.53
CA LEU A 441 5.00 -25.99 6.74
C LEU A 441 4.48 -25.84 8.18
N ARG A 442 5.36 -26.01 9.17
CA ARG A 442 4.99 -25.87 10.58
C ARG A 442 4.55 -24.45 10.92
N ASP A 443 5.32 -23.46 10.47
CA ASP A 443 5.02 -22.05 10.70
C ASP A 443 3.65 -21.69 10.09
N LYS A 444 3.37 -22.16 8.86
CA LYS A 444 2.09 -21.92 8.17
C LYS A 444 0.90 -22.63 8.82
N LEU A 445 1.09 -23.80 9.41
CA LEU A 445 0.05 -24.50 10.18
C LEU A 445 -0.24 -23.78 11.51
N ILE A 446 0.79 -23.31 12.21
CA ILE A 446 0.66 -22.62 13.50
C ILE A 446 0.02 -21.23 13.34
N SER A 447 0.43 -20.44 12.33
CA SER A 447 -0.22 -19.15 12.05
C SER A 447 -1.71 -19.31 11.70
N ASN A 448 -2.09 -20.43 11.09
CA ASN A 448 -3.49 -20.80 10.82
C ASN A 448 -4.21 -21.46 12.02
N GLY A 449 -3.58 -21.56 13.20
CA GLY A 449 -4.23 -21.91 14.46
C GLY A 449 -4.08 -23.37 14.91
N ALA A 450 -3.37 -24.21 14.15
CA ALA A 450 -3.12 -25.59 14.55
C ALA A 450 -2.04 -25.69 15.64
N ASN A 451 -2.30 -26.49 16.69
CA ASN A 451 -1.25 -26.91 17.62
C ASN A 451 -0.41 -28.02 16.96
N VAL A 452 0.87 -27.77 16.65
CA VAL A 452 1.73 -28.70 15.90
C VAL A 452 2.92 -29.20 16.73
N ASN A 453 3.12 -30.52 16.69
CA ASN A 453 4.27 -31.24 17.23
C ASN A 453 4.83 -32.14 16.11
N MET A 454 6.04 -31.86 15.61
CA MET A 454 6.71 -32.73 14.66
C MET A 454 7.29 -33.95 15.40
N VAL A 455 7.27 -35.11 14.77
CA VAL A 455 7.77 -36.35 15.39
C VAL A 455 8.59 -37.20 14.43
N GLY A 456 9.46 -38.01 15.01
CA GLY A 456 10.34 -38.98 14.35
C GLY A 456 11.49 -39.35 15.29
N THR A 457 12.48 -40.12 14.83
CA THR A 457 13.64 -40.50 15.65
C THR A 457 14.88 -39.62 15.43
N ILE A 458 14.82 -38.69 14.46
CA ILE A 458 15.93 -37.80 14.09
C ILE A 458 15.62 -36.36 14.48
N LYS A 459 16.49 -35.73 15.27
CA LYS A 459 16.51 -34.25 15.43
C LYS A 459 17.48 -33.64 14.44
N HIS A 460 16.99 -32.88 13.45
CA HIS A 460 17.85 -32.18 12.49
C HIS A 460 17.23 -30.89 11.93
N GLY A 461 18.06 -29.86 11.78
CA GLY A 461 17.68 -28.51 11.35
C GLY A 461 17.74 -27.49 12.49
N THR A 462 17.81 -26.20 12.15
CA THR A 462 17.83 -25.07 13.11
C THR A 462 16.45 -24.64 13.60
N MET A 463 15.37 -25.17 13.07
CA MET A 463 14.03 -24.97 13.62
C MET A 463 13.97 -25.55 15.04
N GLY A 464 13.02 -25.05 15.82
CA GLY A 464 12.84 -25.49 17.20
C GLY A 464 12.46 -26.95 17.34
N ASP A 465 11.25 -27.25 16.87
CA ASP A 465 10.65 -28.58 16.81
C ASP A 465 11.17 -29.31 15.55
N ASN A 466 12.40 -29.83 15.65
CA ASN A 466 13.18 -30.34 14.51
C ASN A 466 13.17 -31.88 14.37
N ASP A 467 12.28 -32.55 15.09
CA ASP A 467 12.06 -33.99 14.98
C ASP A 467 11.49 -34.37 13.60
N ASN A 468 12.01 -35.45 13.04
CA ASN A 468 11.63 -35.98 11.73
C ASN A 468 12.16 -37.41 11.54
N GLU A 469 11.78 -38.05 10.44
CA GLU A 469 12.30 -39.37 10.02
C GLU A 469 12.76 -39.31 8.54
N GLY A 470 13.54 -38.27 8.20
CA GLY A 470 14.18 -38.10 6.89
C GLY A 470 15.55 -38.79 6.82
N TRP A 471 15.72 -39.76 5.92
CA TRP A 471 16.97 -40.53 5.78
C TRP A 471 17.67 -40.28 4.44
N PRO A 472 18.78 -39.51 4.41
CA PRO A 472 19.57 -39.32 3.19
C PRO A 472 20.04 -40.62 2.55
N GLY A 473 19.81 -40.75 1.23
CA GLY A 473 20.17 -41.93 0.43
C GLY A 473 19.24 -43.15 0.55
N PHE A 474 18.24 -43.14 1.44
CA PHE A 474 17.37 -44.30 1.66
C PHE A 474 16.24 -44.40 0.62
N ARG A 475 16.02 -45.62 0.11
CA ARG A 475 14.91 -46.00 -0.77
C ARG A 475 13.60 -46.27 -0.03
N VAL A 476 12.50 -46.42 -0.77
CA VAL A 476 11.15 -46.77 -0.22
C VAL A 476 11.21 -47.99 0.71
N ASP A 477 11.93 -49.06 0.35
CA ASP A 477 12.06 -50.26 1.19
C ASP A 477 12.76 -49.96 2.53
N GLN A 478 13.80 -49.12 2.49
CA GLN A 478 14.60 -48.77 3.68
C GLN A 478 13.89 -47.75 4.57
N ILE A 479 13.11 -46.84 3.99
CA ILE A 479 12.21 -45.92 4.71
C ILE A 479 11.08 -46.72 5.37
N SER A 480 10.55 -47.75 4.69
CA SER A 480 9.56 -48.66 5.25
C SER A 480 10.10 -49.49 6.42
N ASP A 481 11.39 -49.85 6.41
CA ASP A 481 12.06 -50.47 7.57
C ASP A 481 12.29 -49.47 8.73
N ARG A 482 12.47 -48.18 8.43
CA ARG A 482 12.62 -47.11 9.44
C ARG A 482 11.32 -46.80 10.17
N ALA A 483 10.21 -46.69 9.43
CA ALA A 483 8.87 -46.41 9.96
C ALA A 483 8.43 -47.31 11.15
N ASN A 484 9.02 -48.51 11.29
CA ASN A 484 8.79 -49.41 12.43
C ASN A 484 9.18 -48.79 13.79
N ASN A 485 10.10 -47.81 13.82
CA ASN A 485 10.54 -47.14 15.05
C ASN A 485 9.59 -46.00 15.46
N ASP A 486 8.81 -45.47 14.51
CA ASP A 486 7.92 -44.33 14.66
C ASP A 486 6.49 -44.73 15.03
N LEU A 487 6.09 -45.99 14.78
CA LEU A 487 4.76 -46.51 15.15
C LEU A 487 4.38 -46.23 16.63
N PRO A 488 5.29 -46.32 17.64
CA PRO A 488 4.98 -45.97 19.03
C PRO A 488 4.70 -44.48 19.28
N LEU A 489 5.03 -43.59 18.35
CA LEU A 489 4.78 -42.14 18.45
C LEU A 489 3.33 -41.78 18.09
N LEU A 490 2.59 -42.70 17.44
CA LEU A 490 1.17 -42.57 17.09
C LEU A 490 0.81 -41.20 16.45
N PRO A 491 1.48 -40.74 15.39
CA PRO A 491 1.08 -39.55 14.65
C PRO A 491 -0.36 -39.68 14.13
N ASN A 492 -1.12 -38.58 14.09
CA ASN A 492 -2.42 -38.53 13.37
C ASN A 492 -2.25 -38.11 11.91
N LEU A 493 -1.08 -37.59 11.53
CA LEU A 493 -0.75 -37.18 10.18
C LEU A 493 0.68 -37.62 9.81
N VAL A 494 0.80 -38.38 8.72
CA VAL A 494 2.11 -38.76 8.15
C VAL A 494 2.27 -38.13 6.77
N LEU A 495 3.41 -37.48 6.53
CA LEU A 495 3.78 -36.87 5.25
C LEU A 495 4.92 -37.68 4.63
N ILE A 496 4.73 -38.23 3.43
CA ILE A 496 5.69 -39.14 2.80
C ILE A 496 6.28 -38.57 1.50
N ASN A 497 7.59 -38.30 1.51
CA ASN A 497 8.38 -38.03 0.30
C ASN A 497 9.46 -39.13 0.13
N ALA A 498 9.12 -40.17 -0.63
CA ALA A 498 9.94 -41.37 -0.79
C ALA A 498 9.94 -41.88 -2.24
N GLY A 499 11.11 -42.22 -2.77
CA GLY A 499 11.29 -42.79 -4.12
C GLY A 499 12.37 -42.12 -4.97
N THR A 500 12.78 -40.88 -4.67
CA THR A 500 13.87 -40.18 -5.38
C THR A 500 15.18 -40.98 -5.35
N ASN A 501 15.45 -41.69 -4.25
CA ASN A 501 16.62 -42.56 -4.13
C ASN A 501 16.51 -43.86 -4.93
N ASP A 502 15.31 -44.42 -5.09
CA ASP A 502 15.08 -45.57 -5.98
C ASP A 502 15.33 -45.18 -7.44
N VAL A 503 14.79 -44.03 -7.86
CA VAL A 503 15.06 -43.43 -9.18
C VAL A 503 16.56 -43.17 -9.36
N ALA A 504 17.24 -42.57 -8.38
CA ALA A 504 18.69 -42.34 -8.44
C ALA A 504 19.51 -43.64 -8.52
N GLN A 505 19.08 -44.72 -7.86
CA GLN A 505 19.77 -46.01 -7.77
C GLN A 505 19.34 -47.04 -8.85
N ASP A 506 18.39 -46.69 -9.72
CA ASP A 506 17.77 -47.59 -10.72
C ASP A 506 17.18 -48.87 -10.09
N TYR A 507 16.60 -48.76 -8.89
CA TYR A 507 16.18 -49.90 -8.06
C TYR A 507 14.67 -50.16 -8.13
N ASP A 508 14.28 -51.34 -8.61
CA ASP A 508 12.91 -51.89 -8.61
C ASP A 508 11.80 -50.86 -8.93
N ILE A 509 12.02 -50.05 -9.98
CA ILE A 509 11.11 -49.00 -10.47
C ILE A 509 9.76 -49.59 -10.93
N ASP A 510 9.77 -50.80 -11.48
CA ASP A 510 8.56 -51.49 -11.93
C ASP A 510 7.60 -51.84 -10.79
N THR A 511 8.05 -51.82 -9.52
CA THR A 511 7.24 -52.16 -8.33
C THR A 511 7.29 -51.11 -7.21
N ILE A 512 7.86 -49.94 -7.46
CA ILE A 512 8.05 -48.87 -6.45
C ILE A 512 6.73 -48.40 -5.82
N ASP A 513 5.67 -48.36 -6.61
CA ASP A 513 4.28 -48.10 -6.23
C ASP A 513 3.73 -49.17 -5.29
N GLN A 514 3.91 -50.46 -5.58
CA GLN A 514 3.52 -51.51 -4.63
C GLN A 514 4.32 -51.42 -3.32
N ARG A 515 5.63 -51.11 -3.38
CA ARG A 515 6.46 -50.95 -2.18
C ARG A 515 6.05 -49.73 -1.33
N LEU A 516 5.48 -48.69 -1.97
CA LEU A 516 4.93 -47.53 -1.28
C LEU A 516 3.52 -47.81 -0.72
N GLU A 517 2.66 -48.50 -1.48
CA GLU A 517 1.36 -49.00 -1.01
C GLU A 517 1.50 -49.90 0.22
N ASP A 518 2.52 -50.77 0.25
CA ASP A 518 2.84 -51.62 1.39
C ASP A 518 3.28 -50.80 2.63
N LEU A 519 3.98 -49.66 2.43
CA LEU A 519 4.34 -48.71 3.50
C LEU A 519 3.11 -47.93 4.00
N VAL A 520 2.28 -47.40 3.11
CA VAL A 520 1.06 -46.67 3.48
C VAL A 520 0.09 -47.59 4.23
N ASN A 521 -0.10 -48.84 3.78
CA ASN A 521 -0.91 -49.81 4.51
C ASN A 521 -0.29 -50.17 5.88
N LYS A 522 1.04 -50.36 5.98
CA LYS A 522 1.73 -50.59 7.28
C LYS A 522 1.41 -49.48 8.29
N LEU A 523 1.42 -48.22 7.87
CA LEU A 523 1.12 -47.08 8.74
C LEU A 523 -0.35 -47.06 9.17
N LEU A 524 -1.27 -47.17 8.21
CA LEU A 524 -2.73 -47.14 8.45
C LEU A 524 -3.22 -48.31 9.32
N ASP A 525 -2.65 -49.51 9.13
CA ASP A 525 -3.03 -50.71 9.87
C ASP A 525 -2.39 -50.75 11.28
N ALA A 526 -1.28 -50.02 11.51
CA ALA A 526 -0.60 -49.93 12.80
C ALA A 526 -1.04 -48.73 13.68
N ILE A 527 -1.51 -47.64 13.06
CA ILE A 527 -1.86 -46.39 13.75
C ILE A 527 -3.33 -46.04 13.43
N PRO A 528 -4.31 -46.59 14.18
CA PRO A 528 -5.73 -46.40 13.88
C PRO A 528 -6.13 -44.92 13.94
N GLY A 529 -6.66 -44.40 12.83
CA GLY A 529 -7.09 -43.00 12.72
C GLY A 529 -6.03 -42.03 12.18
N THR A 530 -4.82 -42.49 11.81
CA THR A 530 -3.89 -41.63 11.07
C THR A 530 -4.39 -41.37 9.66
N VAL A 531 -4.13 -40.16 9.15
CA VAL A 531 -4.13 -39.85 7.71
C VAL A 531 -2.71 -39.97 7.17
N VAL A 532 -2.56 -40.39 5.92
CA VAL A 532 -1.27 -40.39 5.21
C VAL A 532 -1.36 -39.54 3.96
N ILE A 533 -0.51 -38.51 3.83
CA ILE A 533 -0.38 -37.74 2.61
C ILE A 533 0.92 -38.16 1.92
N VAL A 534 0.79 -38.64 0.68
CA VAL A 534 1.90 -39.06 -0.17
C VAL A 534 2.17 -37.95 -1.18
N SER A 535 3.42 -37.54 -1.37
CA SER A 535 3.74 -36.61 -2.46
C SER A 535 4.11 -37.33 -3.75
N THR A 536 3.91 -36.67 -4.90
CA THR A 536 4.70 -37.01 -6.08
C THR A 536 6.19 -36.69 -5.85
N LEU A 537 7.08 -37.30 -6.63
CA LEU A 537 8.52 -36.98 -6.60
C LEU A 537 8.78 -35.66 -7.32
N LEU A 538 9.73 -34.89 -6.80
CA LEU A 538 10.14 -33.61 -7.36
C LEU A 538 10.90 -33.80 -8.68
N VAL A 539 10.79 -32.80 -9.56
CA VAL A 539 11.49 -32.74 -10.85
C VAL A 539 13.01 -32.94 -10.69
N ASN A 540 13.64 -33.64 -11.62
CA ASN A 540 15.10 -33.86 -11.60
C ASN A 540 15.79 -33.11 -12.75
N ARG A 541 16.94 -32.47 -12.47
CA ARG A 541 17.69 -31.75 -13.51
C ARG A 541 18.42 -32.68 -14.50
N ASN A 542 18.49 -33.98 -14.22
CA ASN A 542 18.98 -34.98 -15.17
C ASN A 542 17.81 -35.56 -15.97
N ALA A 543 17.73 -35.22 -17.27
CA ALA A 543 16.63 -35.63 -18.16
C ALA A 543 16.35 -37.15 -18.22
N THR A 544 17.36 -38.01 -18.00
CA THR A 544 17.15 -39.47 -17.94
C THR A 544 16.49 -39.90 -16.64
N LYS A 545 16.85 -39.28 -15.51
CA LYS A 545 16.21 -39.53 -14.21
C LYS A 545 14.82 -38.88 -14.15
N GLU A 546 14.65 -37.71 -14.75
CA GLU A 546 13.35 -37.03 -14.90
C GLU A 546 12.33 -37.87 -15.68
N SER A 547 12.74 -38.46 -16.81
CA SER A 547 11.86 -39.38 -17.56
C SER A 547 11.44 -40.61 -16.75
N ILE A 548 12.20 -40.99 -15.71
CA ILE A 548 11.83 -42.06 -14.78
C ILE A 548 10.93 -41.50 -13.67
N THR A 549 11.28 -40.34 -13.07
CA THR A 549 10.47 -39.58 -12.10
C THR A 549 9.03 -39.40 -12.60
N GLN A 550 8.82 -38.96 -13.84
CA GLN A 550 7.50 -38.78 -14.43
C GLN A 550 6.70 -40.10 -14.46
N GLY A 551 7.33 -41.21 -14.86
CA GLY A 551 6.71 -42.53 -14.85
C GLY A 551 6.39 -43.05 -13.44
N VAL A 552 7.20 -42.71 -12.44
CA VAL A 552 6.92 -42.99 -11.02
C VAL A 552 5.77 -42.13 -10.49
N ASN A 553 5.75 -40.84 -10.83
CA ASN A 553 4.70 -39.92 -10.41
C ASN A 553 3.32 -40.36 -10.92
N SER A 554 3.21 -40.73 -12.21
CA SER A 554 1.97 -41.31 -12.73
C SER A 554 1.53 -42.55 -11.96
N LYS A 555 2.46 -43.43 -11.53
CA LYS A 555 2.11 -44.59 -10.70
C LYS A 555 1.65 -44.18 -9.28
N TYR A 556 2.29 -43.20 -8.66
CA TYR A 556 1.92 -42.71 -7.33
C TYR A 556 0.52 -42.06 -7.32
N VAL A 557 0.16 -41.31 -8.36
CA VAL A 557 -1.22 -40.79 -8.56
C VAL A 557 -2.22 -41.95 -8.58
N ASN A 558 -2.06 -42.89 -9.52
CA ASN A 558 -2.94 -44.07 -9.66
C ASN A 558 -3.03 -44.91 -8.36
N MET A 559 -1.92 -45.01 -7.61
CA MET A 559 -1.87 -45.71 -6.33
C MET A 559 -2.70 -45.00 -5.25
N VAL A 560 -2.56 -43.68 -5.09
CA VAL A 560 -3.33 -42.91 -4.10
C VAL A 560 -4.81 -42.90 -4.46
N GLU A 561 -5.17 -42.69 -5.72
CA GLU A 561 -6.56 -42.76 -6.22
C GLU A 561 -7.19 -44.12 -5.87
N LYS A 562 -6.51 -45.23 -6.22
CA LYS A 562 -6.94 -46.60 -5.88
C LYS A 562 -7.12 -46.81 -4.37
N MET A 563 -6.29 -46.20 -3.52
CA MET A 563 -6.41 -46.33 -2.06
C MET A 563 -7.56 -45.49 -1.49
N ALA A 564 -7.78 -44.28 -2.03
CA ALA A 564 -8.89 -43.40 -1.66
C ALA A 564 -10.25 -44.00 -2.09
N ASP A 565 -10.33 -44.56 -3.31
CA ASP A 565 -11.51 -45.31 -3.80
C ASP A 565 -11.81 -46.54 -2.94
N ALA A 566 -10.78 -47.16 -2.35
CA ALA A 566 -10.93 -48.25 -1.39
C ALA A 566 -11.31 -47.78 0.04
N GLY A 567 -11.52 -46.48 0.25
CA GLY A 567 -11.93 -45.88 1.52
C GLY A 567 -10.82 -45.78 2.58
N LYS A 568 -9.54 -45.82 2.18
CA LYS A 568 -8.40 -45.53 3.07
C LYS A 568 -8.18 -44.00 3.15
N PHE A 569 -7.78 -43.49 4.31
CA PHE A 569 -7.41 -42.08 4.50
C PHE A 569 -6.02 -41.78 3.91
N VAL A 570 -5.96 -41.72 2.57
CA VAL A 570 -4.74 -41.40 1.81
C VAL A 570 -5.04 -40.23 0.87
N TYR A 571 -4.15 -39.23 0.86
CA TYR A 571 -4.26 -38.05 0.00
C TYR A 571 -2.96 -37.84 -0.80
N LEU A 572 -3.06 -37.16 -1.96
CA LEU A 572 -1.92 -36.86 -2.82
C LEU A 572 -1.52 -35.38 -2.71
N ALA A 573 -0.28 -35.10 -2.33
CA ALA A 573 0.32 -33.76 -2.46
C ALA A 573 1.13 -33.70 -3.77
N ASP A 574 0.55 -33.15 -4.83
CA ASP A 574 1.29 -33.04 -6.09
C ASP A 574 2.34 -31.93 -6.04
N MET A 575 3.58 -32.30 -6.40
CA MET A 575 4.78 -31.49 -6.42
C MET A 575 5.12 -30.97 -7.83
N SER A 576 4.23 -31.15 -8.81
CA SER A 576 4.43 -30.76 -10.21
C SER A 576 4.70 -29.27 -10.43
N SER A 577 4.26 -28.38 -9.51
CA SER A 577 4.56 -26.94 -9.55
C SER A 577 6.02 -26.60 -9.24
N ILE A 578 6.83 -27.56 -8.76
CA ILE A 578 8.26 -27.33 -8.45
C ILE A 578 9.09 -27.49 -9.72
N THR A 579 9.57 -26.38 -10.27
CA THR A 579 10.31 -26.35 -11.55
C THR A 579 11.81 -26.62 -11.40
N THR A 580 12.55 -26.77 -12.51
CA THR A 580 13.98 -27.13 -12.46
C THR A 580 14.87 -26.02 -11.89
N GLU A 581 14.35 -24.81 -11.79
CA GLU A 581 14.98 -23.61 -11.24
C GLU A 581 14.90 -23.63 -9.70
N MET A 582 13.84 -24.24 -9.17
CA MET A 582 13.64 -24.51 -7.75
C MET A 582 14.47 -25.71 -7.24
N ILE A 583 15.20 -26.41 -8.12
CA ILE A 583 16.08 -27.54 -7.79
C ILE A 583 17.55 -27.13 -7.93
N ASN A 584 18.35 -27.47 -6.92
CA ASN A 584 19.73 -27.05 -6.77
C ASN A 584 20.61 -27.55 -7.94
N ALA A 585 21.20 -26.63 -8.68
CA ALA A 585 22.01 -26.93 -9.86
C ALA A 585 23.28 -27.78 -9.57
N ARG A 586 23.70 -27.94 -8.30
CA ARG A 586 24.90 -28.71 -7.92
C ARG A 586 24.70 -30.23 -7.93
N ASP A 587 23.51 -30.71 -7.58
CA ASP A 587 23.17 -32.15 -7.54
C ASP A 587 21.91 -32.53 -8.33
N GLY A 588 21.16 -31.52 -8.81
CA GLY A 588 20.01 -31.71 -9.67
C GLY A 588 18.82 -32.42 -9.01
N THR A 589 18.81 -32.55 -7.69
CA THR A 589 17.89 -33.46 -6.97
C THR A 589 17.26 -32.83 -5.73
N HIS A 590 17.99 -32.00 -4.95
CA HIS A 590 17.43 -31.33 -3.78
C HIS A 590 16.91 -29.93 -4.12
N PRO A 591 15.83 -29.45 -3.47
CA PRO A 591 15.37 -28.09 -3.65
C PRO A 591 16.41 -26.99 -3.30
N THR A 592 16.16 -25.79 -3.79
CA THR A 592 16.61 -24.54 -3.16
C THR A 592 15.73 -24.25 -1.93
N ASP A 593 16.08 -23.26 -1.09
CA ASP A 593 15.22 -22.87 0.04
C ASP A 593 13.82 -22.45 -0.42
N TYR A 594 13.73 -21.66 -1.51
CA TYR A 594 12.45 -21.32 -2.14
C TYR A 594 11.70 -22.55 -2.69
N GLY A 595 12.41 -23.54 -3.24
CA GLY A 595 11.78 -24.81 -3.63
C GLY A 595 11.25 -25.61 -2.43
N TYR A 596 11.89 -25.50 -1.26
CA TYR A 596 11.39 -26.08 0.00
C TYR A 596 10.18 -25.33 0.57
N GLU A 597 10.13 -24.01 0.40
CA GLU A 597 8.99 -23.16 0.75
C GLU A 597 7.76 -23.48 -0.13
N VAL A 598 7.95 -23.57 -1.46
CA VAL A 598 6.89 -24.01 -2.39
C VAL A 598 6.41 -25.43 -2.04
N MET A 599 7.34 -26.37 -1.75
CA MET A 599 7.00 -27.71 -1.28
C MET A 599 6.16 -27.69 0.01
N ALA A 600 6.46 -26.79 0.95
CA ALA A 600 5.65 -26.60 2.15
C ALA A 600 4.26 -26.03 1.86
N GLY A 601 4.14 -25.11 0.90
CA GLY A 601 2.84 -24.61 0.43
C GLY A 601 1.95 -25.74 -0.11
N LEU A 602 2.52 -26.64 -0.90
CA LEU A 602 1.81 -27.79 -1.49
C LEU A 602 1.41 -28.83 -0.42
N TRP A 603 2.28 -29.10 0.56
CA TRP A 603 1.91 -29.89 1.74
C TRP A 603 0.77 -29.24 2.54
N TYR A 604 0.83 -27.93 2.77
CA TYR A 604 -0.20 -27.20 3.52
C TYR A 604 -1.58 -27.32 2.83
N SER A 605 -1.64 -27.10 1.51
CA SER A 605 -2.89 -27.26 0.75
C SER A 605 -3.46 -28.68 0.85
N ALA A 606 -2.62 -29.72 0.76
CA ALA A 606 -3.07 -31.10 0.93
C ALA A 606 -3.61 -31.39 2.35
N ILE A 607 -3.06 -30.74 3.39
CA ILE A 607 -3.56 -30.83 4.77
C ILE A 607 -4.91 -30.11 4.93
N GLN A 608 -5.10 -28.96 4.29
CA GLN A 608 -6.38 -28.24 4.29
C GLN A 608 -7.49 -29.05 3.62
N GLU A 609 -7.21 -29.71 2.49
CA GLU A 609 -8.16 -30.63 1.83
C GLU A 609 -8.51 -31.83 2.71
N VAL A 610 -7.52 -32.48 3.31
CA VAL A 610 -7.69 -33.58 4.28
C VAL A 610 -8.52 -33.16 5.49
N TYR A 611 -8.33 -31.93 5.98
CA TYR A 611 -9.12 -31.35 7.06
C TYR A 611 -10.56 -31.03 6.65
N ALA A 612 -10.77 -30.42 5.47
CA ALA A 612 -12.11 -30.12 4.94
C ALA A 612 -12.94 -31.39 4.71
N ASN A 613 -12.30 -32.50 4.33
CA ASN A 613 -12.92 -33.83 4.25
C ASN A 613 -13.19 -34.48 5.65
N CYS A 614 -12.84 -33.80 6.75
CA CYS A 614 -13.01 -34.24 8.14
C CYS A 614 -12.27 -35.56 8.48
N TRP A 615 -11.12 -35.82 7.88
CA TRP A 615 -10.36 -37.08 8.10
C TRP A 615 -9.45 -37.04 9.34
N LEU A 616 -9.03 -35.84 9.78
CA LEU A 616 -8.14 -35.68 10.93
C LEU A 616 -8.91 -35.79 12.24
N THR A 617 -8.28 -36.45 13.21
CA THR A 617 -8.73 -36.52 14.61
C THR A 617 -7.53 -36.31 15.54
N ALA A 618 -7.75 -35.75 16.73
CA ALA A 618 -6.69 -35.58 17.74
C ALA A 618 -5.99 -36.93 18.07
N PRO A 619 -4.64 -36.96 18.17
CA PRO A 619 -3.89 -38.21 18.23
C PRO A 619 -4.00 -38.89 19.59
N ALA A 620 -3.79 -40.20 19.61
CA ALA A 620 -3.73 -40.97 20.85
C ALA A 620 -2.57 -40.49 21.75
N ALA A 621 -2.83 -40.33 23.05
CA ALA A 621 -1.81 -39.89 24.00
C ALA A 621 -0.68 -40.93 24.19
N VAL A 622 0.57 -40.47 24.11
CA VAL A 622 1.78 -41.32 24.24
C VAL A 622 2.51 -40.98 25.54
N ALA A 623 2.82 -41.98 26.36
CA ALA A 623 3.43 -41.78 27.67
C ALA A 623 4.89 -41.28 27.55
N GLY A 624 5.14 -40.04 27.94
CA GLY A 624 6.47 -39.41 27.91
C GLY A 624 6.74 -38.52 26.69
N LEU A 625 5.76 -38.38 25.80
CA LEU A 625 5.75 -37.43 24.68
C LEU A 625 4.86 -36.25 25.08
N ASN A 626 5.31 -35.00 24.88
CA ASN A 626 4.56 -33.82 25.30
C ASN A 626 3.96 -33.04 24.12
N ASP A 627 2.67 -33.24 23.86
CA ASP A 627 1.93 -32.54 22.79
C ASP A 627 1.60 -31.06 23.09
N SER A 628 2.17 -30.50 24.17
CA SER A 628 2.21 -29.05 24.43
C SER A 628 3.57 -28.41 24.17
N ASP A 629 4.57 -29.17 23.68
CA ASP A 629 5.91 -28.67 23.38
C ASP A 629 5.95 -28.04 21.99
N THR A 630 5.25 -26.91 21.82
CA THR A 630 5.20 -26.17 20.55
C THR A 630 6.47 -25.36 20.27
N GLN A 631 7.41 -25.33 21.22
CA GLN A 631 8.60 -24.49 21.22
C GLN A 631 9.85 -25.29 21.61
N GLY A 632 10.27 -26.22 20.75
CA GLY A 632 11.69 -26.55 20.71
C GLY A 632 12.51 -25.27 20.43
N GLY A 633 13.76 -25.21 20.89
CA GLY A 633 14.59 -24.01 20.77
C GLY A 633 14.24 -22.91 21.78
N ILE A 634 15.14 -21.95 21.93
CA ILE A 634 15.06 -20.92 22.98
C ILE A 634 14.36 -19.67 22.43
N THR A 635 13.32 -19.20 23.11
CA THR A 635 12.67 -17.90 22.82
C THR A 635 13.54 -16.72 23.26
N THR A 636 14.15 -16.83 24.45
CA THR A 636 14.94 -15.80 25.13
C THR A 636 16.44 -15.84 24.80
N CYS A 637 16.91 -14.97 23.91
CA CYS A 637 18.32 -14.86 23.53
C CYS A 637 18.73 -13.41 23.21
N GLU A 638 19.89 -12.97 23.72
CA GLU A 638 20.41 -11.62 23.46
C GLU A 638 20.70 -11.40 21.95
N ALA A 639 20.23 -10.28 21.41
CA ALA A 639 20.49 -9.88 20.02
C ALA A 639 22.00 -9.64 19.80
N ASN A 640 22.54 -10.15 18.68
CA ASN A 640 23.98 -10.19 18.43
C ASN A 640 24.34 -9.78 17.00
N SER A 641 25.08 -8.67 16.88
CA SER A 641 25.51 -8.07 15.61
C SER A 641 26.38 -8.97 14.71
N ALA A 642 26.84 -10.12 15.20
CA ALA A 642 27.68 -11.06 14.45
C ALA A 642 26.90 -12.12 13.64
N ASN A 643 25.61 -12.35 13.94
CA ASN A 643 24.90 -13.57 13.54
C ASN A 643 23.67 -13.36 12.63
N PHE A 644 23.40 -12.14 12.17
CA PHE A 644 22.21 -11.88 11.37
C PHE A 644 22.26 -12.48 9.95
N PRO A 645 21.10 -12.90 9.40
CA PRO A 645 20.98 -13.28 8.00
C PRO A 645 21.06 -12.06 7.07
N ALA A 646 21.12 -12.31 5.76
CA ALA A 646 21.01 -11.24 4.76
C ALA A 646 19.61 -10.58 4.81
N PRO A 647 19.48 -9.29 4.47
CA PRO A 647 18.18 -8.62 4.40
C PRO A 647 17.23 -9.34 3.44
N THR A 648 15.96 -9.44 3.84
CA THR A 648 14.88 -10.07 3.09
C THR A 648 13.81 -9.02 2.81
N GLN A 649 13.36 -8.86 1.56
CA GLN A 649 12.32 -7.88 1.26
C GLN A 649 10.98 -8.31 1.87
N ILE A 650 10.37 -7.43 2.67
CA ILE A 650 9.06 -7.69 3.30
C ILE A 650 7.94 -6.85 2.71
N GLN A 651 8.22 -5.75 2.01
CA GLN A 651 7.18 -4.85 1.53
C GLN A 651 7.56 -4.27 0.16
N LYS A 652 6.66 -4.41 -0.83
CA LYS A 652 6.87 -3.88 -2.18
C LYS A 652 6.64 -2.37 -2.29
N GLY A 653 5.81 -1.83 -1.41
CA GLY A 653 5.29 -0.46 -1.42
C GLY A 653 3.81 -0.46 -1.03
N SER A 654 3.38 0.53 -0.23
CA SER A 654 1.98 0.69 0.21
C SER A 654 1.67 2.17 0.45
N GLY A 655 0.39 2.53 0.36
CA GLY A 655 -0.08 3.88 0.69
C GLY A 655 0.25 4.98 -0.35
N TYR A 656 -0.04 6.21 0.05
CA TYR A 656 -0.08 7.40 -0.80
C TYR A 656 0.83 8.51 -0.26
N ASN A 657 1.42 9.29 -1.15
CA ASN A 657 2.09 10.56 -0.83
C ASN A 657 1.13 11.72 -1.16
N ASP A 658 1.33 12.90 -0.57
CA ASP A 658 0.46 14.06 -0.84
C ASP A 658 0.76 14.78 -2.18
N SER A 659 1.44 14.10 -3.11
CA SER A 659 1.90 14.60 -4.42
C SER A 659 2.93 15.75 -4.32
N ASN A 660 3.21 16.45 -5.42
CA ASN A 660 4.09 17.63 -5.41
C ASN A 660 3.41 18.81 -4.72
N TYR A 661 4.19 19.74 -4.16
CA TYR A 661 3.64 20.96 -3.57
C TYR A 661 2.97 21.88 -4.62
N HIS A 662 1.69 22.18 -4.38
CA HIS A 662 0.86 23.10 -5.14
C HIS A 662 0.45 24.28 -4.25
N HIS A 663 1.05 25.45 -4.48
CA HIS A 663 0.72 26.68 -3.76
C HIS A 663 -0.71 27.16 -4.08
N VAL A 664 -1.49 27.43 -3.03
CA VAL A 664 -2.78 28.13 -3.10
C VAL A 664 -2.72 29.31 -2.12
N GLY A 665 -2.80 30.53 -2.66
CA GLY A 665 -2.67 31.77 -1.89
C GLY A 665 -3.99 32.52 -1.77
N HIS A 666 -4.38 32.87 -0.54
CA HIS A 666 -5.63 33.58 -0.24
C HIS A 666 -5.35 34.95 0.42
N PRO A 667 -6.02 36.05 0.03
CA PRO A 667 -5.79 37.37 0.62
C PRO A 667 -6.48 37.50 1.99
N TYR A 668 -5.72 37.78 3.04
CA TYR A 668 -6.21 37.92 4.42
C TYR A 668 -5.91 39.29 5.03
N GLY A 669 -6.43 39.52 6.24
CA GLY A 669 -6.06 40.67 7.07
C GLY A 669 -4.62 40.54 7.61
N VAL A 670 -4.07 41.68 8.04
CA VAL A 670 -2.74 41.73 8.67
C VAL A 670 -2.82 41.25 10.11
N ASP A 671 -1.93 40.36 10.51
CA ASP A 671 -1.83 39.80 11.87
C ASP A 671 -0.68 40.48 12.68
N ASP A 672 -0.29 39.90 13.81
CA ASP A 672 0.83 40.36 14.65
C ASP A 672 2.15 40.53 13.89
N PHE A 673 2.94 41.56 14.23
CA PHE A 673 4.30 41.72 13.69
C PHE A 673 5.30 42.36 14.65
N ILE A 674 6.57 41.95 14.48
CA ILE A 674 7.73 42.38 15.25
C ILE A 674 8.58 43.35 14.43
N TYR A 675 9.06 44.43 15.05
CA TYR A 675 10.01 45.35 14.43
C TYR A 675 11.10 45.83 15.41
N ASN A 676 12.28 46.14 14.90
CA ASN A 676 13.37 46.75 15.66
C ASN A 676 13.27 48.29 15.50
N SER A 677 13.10 49.01 16.61
CA SER A 677 12.95 50.49 16.59
C SER A 677 14.29 51.24 16.62
N GLY A 678 15.41 50.53 16.73
CA GLY A 678 16.72 51.08 17.05
C GLY A 678 16.99 51.08 18.56
N GLU A 679 18.24 51.35 18.94
CA GLU A 679 18.73 51.38 20.33
C GLU A 679 18.57 50.07 21.15
N GLY A 680 18.15 48.97 20.52
CA GLY A 680 18.02 47.64 21.14
C GLY A 680 16.62 47.31 21.67
N VAL A 681 15.60 48.11 21.33
CA VAL A 681 14.20 47.87 21.71
C VAL A 681 13.47 47.13 20.58
N LEU A 682 12.58 46.21 20.98
CA LEU A 682 11.73 45.43 20.07
C LEU A 682 10.28 45.92 20.20
N GLY A 683 9.75 46.52 19.14
CA GLY A 683 8.33 46.83 19.06
C GLY A 683 7.54 45.61 18.63
N ILE A 684 6.45 45.29 19.35
CA ILE A 684 5.51 44.25 18.97
C ILE A 684 4.15 44.92 18.72
N VAL A 685 3.64 44.80 17.50
CA VAL A 685 2.30 45.28 17.14
C VAL A 685 1.36 44.10 17.20
N ILE A 686 0.37 44.18 18.10
CA ILE A 686 -0.55 43.09 18.40
C ILE A 686 -1.96 43.42 17.85
N ASN A 687 -2.50 42.51 17.06
CA ASN A 687 -3.87 42.44 16.56
C ASN A 687 -4.80 41.90 17.67
N ASP A 688 -6.08 42.25 17.67
CA ASP A 688 -7.05 41.71 18.64
C ASP A 688 -7.53 40.27 18.33
N GLY A 689 -6.97 39.63 17.30
CA GLY A 689 -7.27 38.27 16.89
C GLY A 689 -8.62 38.11 16.18
N THR A 690 -9.35 39.20 15.91
CA THR A 690 -10.73 39.11 15.38
C THR A 690 -10.83 38.96 13.86
N GLY A 691 -9.69 38.92 13.15
CA GLY A 691 -9.64 38.83 11.69
C GLY A 691 -10.24 40.04 10.95
N LYS A 692 -10.42 41.18 11.64
CA LYS A 692 -11.08 42.39 11.11
C LYS A 692 -10.18 43.59 11.23
N ALA A 693 -10.01 44.32 10.12
CA ALA A 693 -9.20 45.53 10.10
C ALA A 693 -9.80 46.64 10.99
N GLY A 694 -9.02 47.14 11.96
CA GLY A 694 -9.33 48.43 12.61
C GLY A 694 -8.90 48.62 14.06
N LEU A 695 -8.47 47.59 14.79
CA LEU A 695 -8.12 47.69 16.21
C LEU A 695 -6.70 47.15 16.47
N TRP A 696 -5.77 48.07 16.75
CA TRP A 696 -4.36 47.78 17.02
C TRP A 696 -4.04 48.10 18.48
N THR A 697 -3.34 47.20 19.17
CA THR A 697 -2.74 47.50 20.49
C THR A 697 -1.22 47.61 20.33
N TYR A 698 -0.72 48.85 20.37
CA TYR A 698 0.71 49.15 20.32
C TYR A 698 1.35 48.95 21.70
N ASN A 699 2.16 47.90 21.84
CA ASN A 699 2.93 47.63 23.07
C ASN A 699 4.43 47.61 22.73
N GLU A 700 5.14 48.69 23.06
CA GLU A 700 6.60 48.72 22.98
C GLU A 700 7.19 48.01 24.20
N TYR A 701 7.79 46.82 23.99
CA TYR A 701 8.47 46.07 25.05
C TYR A 701 9.96 46.36 25.00
N ALA A 702 10.47 47.03 26.03
CA ALA A 702 11.90 47.29 26.18
C ALA A 702 12.63 46.00 26.58
N LEU A 703 12.94 45.15 25.60
CA LEU A 703 13.82 43.99 25.80
C LEU A 703 15.14 44.47 26.43
N ASN A 704 15.35 44.14 27.71
CA ASN A 704 16.53 44.56 28.48
C ASN A 704 17.80 43.76 28.12
N ILE A 705 17.95 43.37 26.85
CA ILE A 705 19.08 42.60 26.33
C ILE A 705 20.20 43.58 25.93
N SER A 706 21.42 43.35 26.39
CA SER A 706 22.55 44.29 26.20
C SER A 706 23.21 44.17 24.80
N MET A 707 22.41 44.21 23.73
CA MET A 707 22.81 43.89 22.34
C MET A 707 23.54 45.03 21.58
N GLY A 708 24.30 45.88 22.28
CA GLY A 708 24.82 47.16 21.78
C GLY A 708 25.81 47.14 20.60
N LEU A 709 25.99 46.00 19.93
CA LEU A 709 26.88 45.79 18.77
C LEU A 709 26.31 44.83 17.70
N CYS A 710 25.03 44.43 17.76
CA CYS A 710 24.53 43.40 16.84
C CYS A 710 24.37 43.91 15.38
N PRO A 711 24.99 43.29 14.35
CA PRO A 711 24.87 43.73 12.96
C PRO A 711 23.60 43.22 12.24
N ASP A 712 23.14 42.03 12.62
CA ASP A 712 22.11 41.25 11.92
C ASP A 712 21.45 40.34 12.97
N MET A 713 20.14 40.56 13.20
CA MET A 713 19.38 39.95 14.30
C MET A 713 18.27 39.08 13.73
N ARG A 714 18.15 37.84 14.23
CA ARG A 714 17.28 36.80 13.68
C ARG A 714 16.64 35.97 14.78
N PHE A 715 15.62 35.19 14.44
CA PHE A 715 14.87 34.34 15.38
C PHE A 715 14.72 32.92 14.84
N GLY A 716 14.55 31.96 15.75
CA GLY A 716 14.37 30.53 15.50
C GLY A 716 14.55 29.76 16.81
N ASP A 717 14.16 28.48 16.88
CA ASP A 717 14.35 27.67 18.09
C ASP A 717 15.78 27.09 18.14
N LEU A 718 16.51 27.25 19.26
CA LEU A 718 17.86 26.69 19.45
C LEU A 718 17.87 25.35 20.21
N ASN A 719 16.88 25.09 21.05
CA ASN A 719 16.91 24.02 22.05
C ASN A 719 15.80 22.95 21.85
N GLY A 720 14.83 23.22 20.97
CA GLY A 720 13.70 22.37 20.60
C GLY A 720 12.46 22.52 21.48
N ASP A 721 12.37 23.52 22.37
CA ASP A 721 11.25 23.71 23.32
C ASP A 721 10.03 24.45 22.77
N GLY A 722 10.07 24.87 21.50
CA GLY A 722 8.97 25.53 20.79
C GLY A 722 8.95 27.05 20.97
N LEU A 723 9.90 27.63 21.72
CA LEU A 723 10.06 29.07 21.85
C LEU A 723 11.10 29.60 20.86
N ALA A 724 10.79 30.73 20.22
CA ALA A 724 11.75 31.39 19.35
C ALA A 724 12.83 32.14 20.18
N ASP A 725 14.07 31.72 20.00
CA ASP A 725 15.27 32.34 20.56
C ASP A 725 15.78 33.50 19.69
N CYS A 726 16.65 34.34 20.27
CA CYS A 726 17.21 35.51 19.59
C CYS A 726 18.68 35.29 19.22
N PHE A 727 18.96 35.39 17.92
CA PHE A 727 20.30 35.26 17.35
C PHE A 727 20.87 36.61 16.92
N CYS A 728 22.19 36.72 17.06
CA CYS A 728 22.98 37.76 16.44
C CYS A 728 24.05 37.17 15.53
N VAL A 729 24.04 37.53 14.25
CA VAL A 729 25.04 37.12 13.26
C VAL A 729 26.07 38.24 13.12
N GLY A 730 27.31 37.98 13.55
CA GLY A 730 28.45 38.87 13.35
C GLY A 730 28.77 39.03 11.86
N SER A 731 29.40 40.15 11.48
CA SER A 731 29.72 40.42 10.06
C SER A 731 30.72 39.44 9.42
N ASP A 732 31.38 38.61 10.22
CA ASP A 732 32.22 37.48 9.81
C ASP A 732 31.52 36.11 9.86
N GLY A 733 30.21 36.10 10.13
CA GLY A 733 29.38 34.89 10.28
C GLY A 733 29.37 34.29 11.69
N THR A 734 30.07 34.87 12.68
CA THR A 734 30.02 34.38 14.06
C THR A 734 28.60 34.45 14.64
N LEU A 735 28.04 33.33 15.09
CA LEU A 735 26.70 33.25 15.66
C LEU A 735 26.76 33.39 17.18
N SER A 736 25.96 34.32 17.72
CA SER A 736 25.69 34.44 19.16
C SER A 736 24.20 34.31 19.45
N ALA A 737 23.83 33.80 20.64
CA ALA A 737 22.43 33.55 20.98
C ALA A 737 22.03 34.00 22.40
N TYR A 738 20.73 34.23 22.55
CA TYR A 738 20.01 34.49 23.80
C TYR A 738 18.79 33.57 23.84
N LEU A 739 18.76 32.65 24.80
CA LEU A 739 17.66 31.72 25.02
C LEU A 739 16.45 32.44 25.60
N ASN A 740 15.25 32.01 25.23
CA ASN A 740 13.96 32.48 25.70
C ASN A 740 13.41 31.55 26.78
N ASP A 741 13.76 31.77 28.06
CA ASP A 741 13.38 30.90 29.19
C ASP A 741 11.86 30.93 29.53
N GLY A 742 11.04 31.64 28.75
CA GLY A 742 9.62 31.82 28.97
C GLY A 742 9.30 32.54 30.29
N GLY A 743 8.36 31.99 31.07
CA GLY A 743 8.11 32.38 32.47
C GLY A 743 7.29 33.65 32.72
N GLY A 744 7.07 34.51 31.72
CA GLY A 744 6.18 35.67 31.81
C GLY A 744 4.70 35.28 31.77
N SER A 745 3.87 35.81 32.67
CA SER A 745 2.41 35.68 32.56
C SER A 745 1.91 36.61 31.46
N PHE A 746 1.33 36.08 30.38
CA PHE A 746 0.84 36.89 29.25
C PHE A 746 -0.04 38.06 29.72
N PRO A 747 0.22 39.33 29.31
CA PRO A 747 1.18 39.78 28.30
C PRO A 747 2.42 40.47 28.95
N THR A 748 3.25 39.76 29.69
CA THR A 748 4.50 40.30 30.29
C THR A 748 5.76 39.70 29.67
N GLU A 749 6.88 40.40 29.84
CA GLU A 749 8.13 40.25 29.08
C GLU A 749 8.72 38.82 29.12
N PRO A 750 9.22 38.29 27.98
CA PRO A 750 10.01 37.06 27.95
C PRO A 750 11.34 37.21 28.69
N ILE A 751 11.77 36.14 29.36
CA ILE A 751 13.03 36.07 30.11
C ILE A 751 14.14 35.61 29.15
N TRP A 752 15.28 36.32 29.14
CA TRP A 752 16.38 36.06 28.20
C TRP A 752 17.68 35.65 28.90
N THR A 753 18.18 34.45 28.61
CA THR A 753 19.49 33.95 29.06
C THR A 753 20.54 34.07 27.94
N ALA A 754 21.53 34.93 28.15
CA ALA A 754 22.59 35.15 27.16
C ALA A 754 23.63 34.01 27.16
N LEU A 755 23.68 33.23 26.07
CA LEU A 755 24.71 32.20 25.87
C LEU A 755 26.05 32.78 25.37
N GLY A 756 26.00 33.91 24.67
CA GLY A 756 27.16 34.47 23.98
C GLY A 756 27.41 33.77 22.64
N VAL A 757 28.68 33.62 22.23
CA VAL A 757 29.05 33.01 20.95
C VAL A 757 28.85 31.50 21.00
N ILE A 758 27.93 30.99 20.18
CA ILE A 758 27.60 29.56 20.07
C ILE A 758 28.17 28.90 18.81
N MET A 759 28.55 29.67 17.79
CA MET A 759 29.37 29.21 16.65
C MET A 759 30.36 30.29 16.23
N SER A 760 31.63 29.92 16.06
CA SER A 760 32.65 30.79 15.45
C SER A 760 32.46 30.91 13.94
N ALA A 761 32.76 32.09 13.36
CA ALA A 761 32.83 32.34 11.92
C ALA A 761 33.33 31.15 11.07
N GLN A 762 32.47 30.65 10.17
CA GLN A 762 32.79 29.57 9.22
C GLN A 762 33.39 30.06 7.90
N GLY A 763 33.68 31.37 7.77
CA GLY A 763 34.21 31.99 6.55
C GLY A 763 33.17 32.63 5.62
N TYR A 764 31.92 32.75 6.08
CA TYR A 764 30.79 33.35 5.37
C TYR A 764 30.41 34.65 6.08
N SER A 765 30.24 35.76 5.36
CA SER A 765 29.71 37.00 5.94
C SER A 765 28.21 36.89 6.24
N ASN A 766 27.65 37.76 7.08
CA ASN A 766 26.28 37.62 7.58
C ASN A 766 25.20 37.59 6.47
N ASP A 767 25.42 38.31 5.37
CA ASP A 767 24.59 38.30 4.15
C ASP A 767 24.57 36.94 3.43
N MET A 768 25.61 36.12 3.63
CA MET A 768 25.77 34.76 3.12
C MET A 768 25.31 33.67 4.10
N VAL A 769 25.00 34.01 5.35
CA VAL A 769 24.47 33.07 6.35
C VAL A 769 22.95 32.98 6.26
N ARG A 770 22.37 31.79 6.41
CA ARG A 770 20.94 31.58 6.77
C ARG A 770 20.87 30.72 8.04
N LEU A 771 19.73 30.80 8.73
CA LEU A 771 19.40 29.98 9.88
C LEU A 771 18.03 29.36 9.58
N ALA A 772 17.92 28.04 9.60
CA ALA A 772 16.69 27.28 9.41
C ALA A 772 16.89 25.82 9.82
N ASP A 773 15.85 25.12 10.28
CA ASP A 773 15.87 23.67 10.49
C ASP A 773 15.88 22.94 9.13
N ILE A 774 16.93 22.16 8.82
CA ILE A 774 17.02 21.41 7.55
C ILE A 774 16.62 19.95 7.68
N ASP A 775 16.83 19.30 8.84
CA ASP A 775 16.54 17.88 9.01
C ASP A 775 15.28 17.56 9.83
N GLY A 776 14.52 18.57 10.22
CA GLY A 776 13.20 18.48 10.83
C GLY A 776 13.23 18.06 12.30
N ASP A 777 14.35 18.28 13.00
CA ASP A 777 14.52 17.89 14.40
C ASP A 777 13.96 18.92 15.41
N GLY A 778 13.49 20.06 14.91
CA GLY A 778 12.92 21.18 15.66
C GLY A 778 13.91 22.27 16.03
N ARG A 779 15.20 22.11 15.73
CA ARG A 779 16.25 23.08 16.08
C ARG A 779 16.82 23.76 14.83
N VAL A 780 17.26 25.00 14.99
CA VAL A 780 17.76 25.79 13.88
C VAL A 780 19.21 25.44 13.51
N ASP A 781 19.44 25.11 12.24
CA ASP A 781 20.78 24.86 11.69
C ASP A 781 21.45 26.14 11.20
N TYR A 782 22.78 26.12 11.14
CA TYR A 782 23.57 27.20 10.54
C TYR A 782 23.91 26.85 9.09
N LEU A 783 23.56 27.74 8.16
CA LEU A 783 23.71 27.50 6.71
C LEU A 783 24.62 28.57 6.08
N GLY A 784 25.72 28.15 5.45
CA GLY A 784 26.65 29.02 4.73
C GLY A 784 26.48 28.90 3.21
N ILE A 785 26.12 30.00 2.53
CA ILE A 785 25.92 30.06 1.08
C ILE A 785 27.18 30.61 0.40
N ASP A 786 27.75 29.90 -0.58
CA ASP A 786 28.88 30.42 -1.36
C ASP A 786 28.44 31.29 -2.56
N ALA A 787 29.40 31.92 -3.24
CA ALA A 787 29.13 32.85 -4.34
C ALA A 787 28.52 32.20 -5.58
N ASP A 788 28.63 30.88 -5.74
CA ASP A 788 28.01 30.12 -6.84
C ASP A 788 26.59 29.66 -6.46
N GLY A 789 26.22 29.74 -5.18
CA GLY A 789 24.91 29.40 -4.62
C GLY A 789 24.86 28.02 -3.96
N ASN A 790 26.00 27.35 -3.74
CA ASN A 790 26.02 26.10 -2.98
C ASN A 790 25.81 26.40 -1.49
N VAL A 791 25.03 25.56 -0.81
CA VAL A 791 24.73 25.72 0.62
C VAL A 791 25.39 24.62 1.42
N ARG A 792 26.21 25.01 2.39
CA ARG A 792 26.80 24.13 3.40
C ARG A 792 25.99 24.20 4.69
N GLY A 793 25.61 23.05 5.24
CA GLY A 793 24.88 22.96 6.51
C GLY A 793 25.78 22.56 7.67
N TRP A 794 25.44 23.04 8.87
CA TRP A 794 25.94 22.54 10.15
C TRP A 794 24.75 22.26 11.05
N ARG A 795 24.50 20.98 11.34
CA ARG A 795 23.38 20.49 12.15
C ARG A 795 23.53 20.91 13.61
N ASN A 796 22.47 21.39 14.23
CA ASN A 796 22.40 21.60 15.69
C ASN A 796 22.04 20.30 16.43
N VAL A 797 23.00 19.74 17.18
CA VAL A 797 22.81 18.49 17.95
C VAL A 797 22.75 18.72 19.47
N GLY A 798 22.32 19.91 19.89
CA GLY A 798 22.13 20.27 21.30
C GLY A 798 20.94 19.56 21.97
N THR A 799 21.09 19.14 23.23
CA THR A 799 20.08 18.39 24.01
C THR A 799 19.83 18.94 25.43
N GLU A 800 20.47 20.07 25.81
CA GLU A 800 20.31 20.70 27.11
C GLU A 800 19.60 22.06 27.00
N LYS A 801 18.43 22.23 27.65
CA LYS A 801 17.62 23.47 27.66
C LYS A 801 18.35 24.78 27.99
N THR A 802 19.55 24.71 28.57
CA THR A 802 20.36 25.88 29.00
C THR A 802 21.82 25.83 28.52
N GLY A 803 22.15 24.87 27.65
CA GLY A 803 23.51 24.64 27.15
C GLY A 803 23.83 25.44 25.88
N SER A 804 25.12 25.53 25.53
CA SER A 804 25.52 25.90 24.17
C SER A 804 25.45 24.66 23.26
N PRO A 805 24.86 24.77 22.05
CA PRO A 805 24.71 23.62 21.15
C PRO A 805 26.05 23.08 20.65
N SER A 806 26.05 21.80 20.27
CA SER A 806 27.12 21.19 19.48
C SER A 806 26.73 21.19 18.00
N TRP A 807 27.73 21.33 17.12
CA TRP A 807 27.50 21.51 15.68
C TRP A 807 28.18 20.40 14.87
N VAL A 808 27.43 19.79 13.94
CA VAL A 808 27.92 18.73 13.04
C VAL A 808 27.91 19.23 11.59
N ASP A 809 29.10 19.34 10.99
CA ASP A 809 29.28 19.73 9.58
C ASP A 809 28.65 18.70 8.62
N MET A 810 27.58 19.09 7.94
CA MET A 810 26.83 18.25 7.00
C MET A 810 27.48 18.24 5.61
N GLY A 811 28.45 19.13 5.35
CA GLY A 811 28.95 19.39 4.00
C GLY A 811 27.91 20.14 3.14
N ILE A 812 28.06 20.06 1.81
CA ILE A 812 27.15 20.73 0.87
C ILE A 812 25.82 19.97 0.84
N ILE A 813 24.77 20.58 1.39
CA ILE A 813 23.41 20.03 1.48
C ILE A 813 22.55 20.40 0.26
N ASN A 814 22.93 21.43 -0.51
CA ASN A 814 22.22 21.88 -1.69
C ASN A 814 23.20 22.50 -2.69
N SER A 815 23.19 22.02 -3.95
CA SER A 815 24.01 22.51 -5.06
C SER A 815 23.17 23.11 -6.20
N GLY A 816 21.97 23.61 -5.90
CA GLY A 816 21.00 24.12 -6.89
C GLY A 816 21.46 25.38 -7.64
N GLY A 817 22.50 26.05 -7.14
CA GLY A 817 23.08 27.25 -7.75
C GLY A 817 22.21 28.49 -7.61
N THR A 818 22.75 29.65 -7.99
CA THR A 818 21.96 30.88 -8.02
C THR A 818 21.07 30.97 -9.26
N MET A 819 19.90 31.59 -9.13
CA MET A 819 19.18 32.17 -10.27
C MET A 819 19.80 33.53 -10.68
N GLY A 820 21.14 33.59 -10.73
CA GLY A 820 21.95 34.77 -11.02
C GLY A 820 22.31 35.64 -9.79
N ASP A 821 21.76 35.37 -8.61
CA ASP A 821 22.03 36.12 -7.38
C ASP A 821 21.70 35.33 -6.09
N VAL A 822 22.67 35.21 -5.17
CA VAL A 822 22.53 34.56 -3.85
C VAL A 822 21.54 35.27 -2.91
N ASN A 823 21.35 36.58 -3.06
CA ASN A 823 20.55 37.39 -2.13
C ASN A 823 19.05 37.03 -2.16
N GLY A 824 18.60 36.24 -3.15
CA GLY A 824 17.23 35.75 -3.24
C GLY A 824 16.97 34.51 -2.39
N ILE A 825 18.02 33.76 -2.00
CA ILE A 825 17.88 32.49 -1.30
C ILE A 825 17.35 32.72 0.12
N ARG A 826 16.33 31.94 0.47
CA ARG A 826 15.65 31.80 1.77
C ARG A 826 15.51 30.31 2.08
N PHE A 827 15.33 29.99 3.35
CA PHE A 827 14.92 28.68 3.81
C PHE A 827 13.71 28.88 4.73
N VAL A 828 12.58 28.24 4.42
CA VAL A 828 11.31 28.33 5.17
C VAL A 828 10.51 27.04 4.97
N ASP A 829 9.81 26.56 6.01
CA ASP A 829 8.84 25.47 5.86
C ASP A 829 7.59 25.99 5.13
N ILE A 830 7.45 25.68 3.83
CA ILE A 830 6.37 26.18 2.99
C ILE A 830 5.14 25.25 2.98
N ASN A 831 5.33 23.99 3.38
CA ASN A 831 4.37 22.91 3.22
C ASN A 831 3.76 22.44 4.58
N GLY A 832 4.35 22.87 5.70
CA GLY A 832 3.99 22.54 7.07
C GLY A 832 4.51 21.17 7.53
N ASP A 833 5.71 20.76 7.13
CA ASP A 833 6.26 19.44 7.46
C ASP A 833 7.31 19.42 8.58
N GLY A 834 7.79 20.59 8.99
CA GLY A 834 8.86 20.78 9.98
C GLY A 834 10.23 21.04 9.36
N ARG A 835 10.46 20.72 8.08
CA ARG A 835 11.74 20.93 7.38
C ARG A 835 11.68 22.21 6.55
N ALA A 836 12.77 22.99 6.52
CA ALA A 836 12.81 24.20 5.73
C ALA A 836 13.09 23.93 4.24
N ASP A 837 12.16 24.33 3.39
CA ASP A 837 12.27 24.31 1.93
C ASP A 837 13.22 25.40 1.43
N TRP A 838 13.90 25.13 0.31
CA TRP A 838 14.69 26.13 -0.38
C TRP A 838 13.77 27.03 -1.21
N ALA A 839 13.85 28.34 -1.02
CA ALA A 839 13.11 29.31 -1.81
C ALA A 839 14.03 30.41 -2.36
N TRP A 840 13.84 30.81 -3.62
CA TRP A 840 14.50 31.95 -4.24
C TRP A 840 13.50 33.04 -4.62
N VAL A 841 13.70 34.24 -4.06
CA VAL A 841 12.84 35.41 -4.25
C VAL A 841 13.49 36.39 -5.24
N SER A 842 12.76 36.75 -6.30
CA SER A 842 13.18 37.72 -7.30
C SER A 842 12.88 39.18 -6.88
N ASN A 843 13.54 40.16 -7.53
CA ASN A 843 13.23 41.59 -7.37
C ASN A 843 11.78 41.98 -7.76
N THR A 844 11.05 41.11 -8.47
CA THR A 844 9.65 41.30 -8.86
C THR A 844 8.68 40.47 -8.02
N GLY A 845 9.15 39.91 -6.90
CA GLY A 845 8.34 39.10 -5.98
C GLY A 845 7.95 37.74 -6.54
N GLN A 846 8.65 37.23 -7.57
CA GLN A 846 8.51 35.83 -7.97
C GLN A 846 9.21 34.93 -6.97
N ILE A 847 8.62 33.78 -6.65
CA ILE A 847 9.19 32.81 -5.71
C ILE A 847 9.27 31.46 -6.40
N TYR A 848 10.48 30.91 -6.44
CA TYR A 848 10.79 29.57 -6.92
C TYR A 848 11.15 28.71 -5.71
N THR A 849 10.52 27.54 -5.56
CA THR A 849 10.68 26.70 -4.36
C THR A 849 11.10 25.28 -4.74
N SER A 850 12.00 24.68 -3.96
CA SER A 850 12.39 23.27 -4.03
C SER A 850 12.11 22.64 -2.68
N ILE A 851 11.24 21.63 -2.64
CA ILE A 851 10.75 21.06 -1.36
C ILE A 851 11.81 20.16 -0.72
N ASN A 852 11.94 20.23 0.61
CA ASN A 852 12.87 19.47 1.43
C ASN A 852 12.25 18.14 1.90
N GLN A 853 12.45 17.05 1.17
CA GLN A 853 11.96 15.73 1.57
C GLN A 853 13.02 14.87 2.26
N ARG A 854 12.52 13.93 3.07
CA ARG A 854 13.34 12.94 3.77
C ARG A 854 14.01 11.96 2.81
N GLY A 855 15.33 11.81 2.93
CA GLY A 855 16.12 10.84 2.17
C GLY A 855 16.19 9.44 2.80
N SER A 856 16.67 8.48 2.01
CA SER A 856 16.99 7.10 2.44
C SER A 856 18.49 6.81 2.54
N ASP A 857 19.34 7.71 2.04
CA ASP A 857 20.79 7.54 2.04
C ASP A 857 21.43 7.83 3.41
N LEU A 858 22.68 7.38 3.57
CA LEU A 858 23.46 7.44 4.81
C LEU A 858 24.11 8.82 5.03
N SER A 859 23.30 9.86 5.09
CA SER A 859 23.74 11.24 5.33
C SER A 859 22.66 12.09 6.02
N TYR A 860 23.02 13.31 6.41
CA TYR A 860 22.06 14.35 6.81
C TYR A 860 21.52 15.14 5.61
N HIS A 861 21.71 14.68 4.37
CA HIS A 861 21.32 15.48 3.19
C HIS A 861 19.82 15.41 2.95
N PRO A 862 19.16 16.55 2.67
CA PRO A 862 17.76 16.58 2.25
C PRO A 862 17.60 16.15 0.78
N VAL A 863 16.47 15.55 0.45
CA VAL A 863 16.08 15.23 -0.93
C VAL A 863 15.28 16.40 -1.49
N TRP A 864 15.93 17.22 -2.31
CA TRP A 864 15.29 18.35 -2.97
C TRP A 864 14.38 17.89 -4.11
N LEU A 865 13.08 18.14 -4.00
CA LEU A 865 12.16 18.03 -5.14
C LEU A 865 12.47 19.11 -6.20
N PRO A 866 12.11 18.90 -7.49
CA PRO A 866 12.39 19.86 -8.56
C PRO A 866 11.88 21.27 -8.27
N THR A 867 12.70 22.27 -8.60
CA THR A 867 12.38 23.69 -8.38
C THR A 867 11.20 24.15 -9.23
N LEU A 868 10.11 24.59 -8.59
CA LEU A 868 8.88 25.07 -9.25
C LEU A 868 8.59 26.55 -8.93
N LEU A 869 7.94 27.25 -9.86
CA LEU A 869 7.48 28.63 -9.69
C LEU A 869 6.17 28.66 -8.88
N THR A 870 6.29 28.79 -7.56
CA THR A 870 5.16 28.76 -6.61
C THR A 870 4.41 30.09 -6.54
N HIS A 871 5.12 31.22 -6.66
CA HIS A 871 4.51 32.55 -6.69
C HIS A 871 4.93 33.34 -7.95
N GLN A 872 3.94 33.74 -8.76
CA GLN A 872 4.16 34.34 -10.09
C GLN A 872 4.69 35.79 -10.08
N GLY A 873 4.76 36.45 -8.92
CA GLY A 873 5.11 37.88 -8.80
C GLY A 873 3.92 38.81 -9.04
N THR A 874 4.17 39.98 -9.62
CA THR A 874 3.19 41.08 -9.76
C THR A 874 2.01 40.76 -10.71
N GLY A 875 1.05 39.98 -10.20
CA GLY A 875 -0.28 39.76 -10.77
C GLY A 875 -1.42 39.77 -9.73
N GLN A 876 -1.13 39.50 -8.46
CA GLN A 876 -2.07 39.58 -7.32
C GLN A 876 -1.67 40.63 -6.26
N GLY A 877 -0.36 40.88 -6.07
CA GLY A 877 0.20 41.67 -4.96
C GLY A 877 0.41 43.18 -5.20
N GLY A 878 -0.52 43.86 -5.86
CA GLY A 878 -0.51 45.34 -6.00
C GLY A 878 0.58 45.93 -6.92
N PRO A 879 0.53 47.25 -7.22
CA PRO A 879 1.40 47.90 -8.21
C PRO A 879 2.79 48.34 -7.71
N ASN A 880 3.16 48.03 -6.45
CA ASN A 880 4.26 48.69 -5.74
C ASN A 880 5.46 47.78 -5.35
N VAL A 881 5.45 46.48 -5.66
CA VAL A 881 6.58 45.58 -5.38
C VAL A 881 7.68 45.77 -6.43
N THR A 882 8.75 46.47 -6.05
CA THR A 882 9.88 46.85 -6.94
C THR A 882 11.24 46.29 -6.51
N ASP A 883 11.32 45.70 -5.31
CA ASP A 883 12.49 45.02 -4.78
C ASP A 883 12.05 43.83 -3.90
N ARG A 884 12.91 42.82 -3.76
CA ARG A 884 12.66 41.63 -2.95
C ARG A 884 12.71 41.89 -1.45
N SER A 885 13.32 42.99 -1.02
CA SER A 885 13.32 43.42 0.40
C SER A 885 11.90 43.71 0.92
N HIS A 886 10.96 44.03 0.02
CA HIS A 886 9.55 44.19 0.34
C HIS A 886 8.82 42.85 0.57
N VAL A 887 9.44 41.69 0.28
CA VAL A 887 8.80 40.36 0.37
C VAL A 887 9.37 39.60 1.56
N LEU A 888 8.52 39.34 2.55
CA LEU A 888 8.81 38.56 3.74
C LEU A 888 8.03 37.24 3.73
N LEU A 889 8.62 36.22 4.34
CA LEU A 889 8.06 34.89 4.51
C LEU A 889 8.05 34.60 6.02
N GLY A 890 6.92 34.20 6.58
CA GLY A 890 6.82 33.76 7.98
C GLY A 890 5.41 33.26 8.32
N ASN A 891 5.26 32.63 9.49
CA ASN A 891 3.95 32.26 10.02
C ASN A 891 3.29 33.52 10.57
N VAL A 892 2.48 34.18 9.75
CA VAL A 892 1.82 35.43 10.09
C VAL A 892 0.39 35.17 10.55
N ILE A 893 -0.38 34.34 9.82
CA ILE A 893 -1.79 34.13 10.15
C ILE A 893 -1.92 33.14 11.32
N ASN A 894 -2.64 33.52 12.37
CA ASN A 894 -2.99 32.60 13.45
C ASN A 894 -4.06 31.58 13.00
N LYS A 895 -3.61 30.47 12.41
CA LYS A 895 -4.45 29.37 11.86
C LYS A 895 -5.27 28.63 12.93
N THR A 896 -5.08 28.91 14.22
CA THR A 896 -5.80 28.29 15.35
C THR A 896 -7.24 28.79 15.53
N PHE A 897 -7.63 29.92 14.92
CA PHE A 897 -8.90 30.61 15.22
C PHE A 897 -9.91 30.69 14.06
N THR A 898 -9.62 30.08 12.90
CA THR A 898 -10.58 30.00 11.79
C THR A 898 -11.70 29.02 12.11
N ALA A 899 -12.84 29.53 12.56
CA ALA A 899 -14.11 28.80 12.68
C ALA A 899 -14.76 28.52 11.29
N ASP A 900 -13.94 28.15 10.31
CA ASP A 900 -14.37 27.65 9.01
C ASP A 900 -14.36 26.12 9.06
N THR A 901 -15.54 25.51 8.98
CA THR A 901 -15.72 24.05 9.11
C THR A 901 -15.11 23.24 7.95
N ASN A 902 -14.54 23.90 6.94
CA ASN A 902 -13.95 23.25 5.77
C ASN A 902 -12.43 23.06 5.86
N PHE A 903 -11.76 23.63 6.89
CA PHE A 903 -10.32 23.51 7.09
C PHE A 903 -10.01 22.93 8.49
N PRO A 904 -9.80 21.60 8.60
CA PRO A 904 -9.48 20.97 9.88
C PRO A 904 -8.14 21.41 10.48
N LYS A 905 -7.99 21.16 11.77
CA LYS A 905 -6.95 21.68 12.68
C LYS A 905 -5.58 20.99 12.48
N TYR A 906 -5.02 21.05 11.27
CA TYR A 906 -3.84 20.28 10.89
C TYR A 906 -2.50 20.92 11.33
N ASP A 907 -1.54 20.06 11.69
CA ASP A 907 -0.15 20.37 12.06
C ASP A 907 0.63 21.07 10.91
N ALA A 908 0.07 21.08 9.69
CA ALA A 908 0.66 21.67 8.49
C ALA A 908 0.58 23.21 8.44
N GLN A 909 1.28 23.87 9.37
CA GLN A 909 1.36 25.33 9.47
C GLN A 909 2.41 25.93 8.51
N GLY A 910 2.28 25.63 7.21
CA GLY A 910 3.18 26.14 6.18
C GLY A 910 3.16 27.67 6.07
N VAL A 911 4.34 28.24 5.80
CA VAL A 911 4.66 29.67 5.88
C VAL A 911 3.84 30.55 4.94
N ASP A 912 3.34 31.68 5.46
CA ASP A 912 2.59 32.70 4.73
C ASP A 912 3.50 33.76 4.08
N TYR A 913 2.95 34.51 3.12
CA TYR A 913 3.68 35.54 2.37
C TYR A 913 3.19 36.93 2.77
N THR A 914 4.10 37.85 3.09
CA THR A 914 3.76 39.25 3.38
C THR A 914 4.54 40.20 2.49
N THR A 915 3.87 41.19 1.91
CA THR A 915 4.55 42.32 1.24
C THR A 915 4.40 43.62 2.03
N ILE A 916 5.50 44.33 2.23
CA ILE A 916 5.56 45.60 2.99
C ILE A 916 6.04 46.74 2.10
N PHE A 917 5.38 47.90 2.14
CA PHE A 917 5.84 49.13 1.48
C PHE A 917 5.52 50.42 2.26
N GLU A 918 6.34 51.45 2.07
CA GLU A 918 6.08 52.83 2.55
C GLU A 918 4.92 53.49 1.76
N SER A 919 4.11 54.31 2.43
CA SER A 919 3.22 55.26 1.75
C SER A 919 3.99 56.46 1.16
N GLU A 920 3.44 57.12 0.13
CA GLU A 920 4.10 58.27 -0.55
C GLU A 920 4.45 59.43 0.40
N ASP A 921 3.71 59.56 1.51
CA ASP A 921 3.86 60.55 2.57
C ASP A 921 4.73 60.09 3.77
N LYS A 922 5.39 58.93 3.67
CA LYS A 922 6.48 58.45 4.57
C LYS A 922 6.14 58.34 6.06
N LEU A 923 4.86 58.26 6.40
CA LEU A 923 4.36 58.16 7.79
C LEU A 923 3.49 56.92 8.03
N SER A 924 3.35 56.05 7.02
CA SER A 924 2.57 54.80 7.09
C SER A 924 3.34 53.66 6.44
N LEU A 925 3.34 52.51 7.11
CA LEU A 925 3.70 51.21 6.54
C LEU A 925 2.41 50.50 6.13
N HIS A 926 2.40 49.92 4.94
CA HIS A 926 1.33 49.04 4.48
C HIS A 926 1.87 47.62 4.36
N ALA A 927 1.18 46.66 5.00
CA ALA A 927 1.41 45.24 4.84
C ALA A 927 0.24 44.59 4.11
N HIS A 928 0.53 43.69 3.17
CA HIS A 928 -0.44 42.79 2.54
C HIS A 928 -0.04 41.35 2.85
N VAL A 929 -0.92 40.62 3.53
CA VAL A 929 -0.69 39.21 3.89
C VAL A 929 -1.48 38.31 2.95
N LEU A 930 -0.79 37.33 2.37
CA LEU A 930 -1.35 36.24 1.57
C LEU A 930 -1.13 34.94 2.35
N GLY A 931 -2.23 34.35 2.82
CA GLY A 931 -2.21 33.09 3.55
C GLY A 931 -1.90 31.94 2.61
N ASN A 932 -0.96 31.09 3.04
CA ASN A 932 -0.59 29.87 2.36
C ASN A 932 -1.51 28.73 2.81
N SER A 933 -2.30 28.20 1.86
CA SER A 933 -3.09 26.98 2.00
C SER A 933 -2.69 25.97 0.93
N GLY A 934 -1.40 25.91 0.57
CA GLY A 934 -0.87 24.96 -0.39
C GLY A 934 -0.94 23.52 0.10
N ILE A 935 -0.94 22.58 -0.83
CA ILE A 935 -1.06 21.14 -0.57
C ILE A 935 0.06 20.36 -1.24
N GLY A 936 0.49 19.26 -0.63
CA GLY A 936 1.50 18.36 -1.19
C GLY A 936 2.94 18.65 -0.82
N GLY A 937 3.81 17.68 -1.07
CA GLY A 937 5.24 17.71 -0.78
C GLY A 937 5.62 17.41 0.68
N ALA A 938 4.67 17.40 1.62
CA ALA A 938 4.95 17.44 3.05
C ALA A 938 5.19 16.07 3.70
N ARG A 939 4.66 14.97 3.15
CA ARG A 939 4.88 13.62 3.71
C ARG A 939 5.03 12.57 2.61
N THR A 940 5.97 11.66 2.79
CA THR A 940 6.23 10.54 1.89
C THR A 940 5.37 9.32 2.26
N LYS A 941 5.41 8.26 1.44
CA LYS A 941 4.61 7.05 1.66
C LYS A 941 5.03 6.28 2.92
N GLY A 942 6.34 6.12 3.10
CA GLY A 942 6.96 5.41 4.23
C GLY A 942 6.77 6.11 5.57
N ASP A 943 6.52 7.42 5.59
CA ASP A 943 6.17 8.16 6.80
C ASP A 943 4.93 7.63 7.52
N GLY A 944 4.11 6.80 6.86
CA GLY A 944 2.91 6.18 7.42
C GLY A 944 2.99 4.68 7.61
N VAL A 945 4.18 4.08 7.64
CA VAL A 945 4.34 2.62 7.80
C VAL A 945 4.47 2.24 9.28
N HIS A 946 3.39 1.69 9.85
CA HIS A 946 3.33 1.18 11.21
C HIS A 946 3.25 -0.35 11.21
N TYR A 947 3.67 -0.98 12.30
CA TYR A 947 3.54 -2.42 12.51
C TYR A 947 2.90 -2.69 13.87
N CYS A 948 2.04 -3.70 13.97
CA CYS A 948 1.48 -4.23 15.23
C CYS A 948 0.72 -5.54 14.97
N ASP A 949 0.66 -6.49 15.91
CA ASP A 949 -0.19 -7.69 15.76
C ASP A 949 -1.68 -7.33 15.94
N MET A 950 -2.32 -6.93 14.84
CA MET A 950 -3.72 -6.49 14.84
C MET A 950 -4.70 -7.67 14.88
N ARG A 951 -4.25 -8.92 14.65
CA ARG A 951 -5.12 -10.11 14.56
C ARG A 951 -4.98 -11.09 15.72
N GLY A 952 -3.98 -10.92 16.59
CA GLY A 952 -3.64 -11.90 17.62
C GLY A 952 -3.06 -13.16 16.97
N SER A 953 -2.27 -12.95 15.93
CA SER A 953 -1.68 -13.97 15.06
C SER A 953 -0.33 -14.49 15.59
N GLY A 954 0.31 -13.73 16.47
CA GLY A 954 1.71 -13.89 16.87
C GLY A 954 2.70 -13.15 15.97
N THR A 955 2.26 -12.54 14.87
CA THR A 955 3.09 -11.75 13.95
C THR A 955 2.53 -10.37 13.70
N ASP A 956 3.43 -9.42 13.40
CA ASP A 956 3.01 -8.03 13.32
C ASP A 956 2.50 -7.74 11.91
N ASP A 957 1.28 -7.22 11.84
CA ASP A 957 0.59 -6.75 10.64
C ASP A 957 1.06 -5.33 10.27
N LEU A 958 0.99 -4.99 8.99
CA LEU A 958 1.34 -3.67 8.47
C LEU A 958 0.10 -2.77 8.49
N VAL A 959 0.12 -1.73 9.30
CA VAL A 959 -0.91 -0.68 9.32
C VAL A 959 -0.33 0.55 8.62
N TRP A 960 -0.95 0.97 7.52
CA TRP A 960 -0.58 2.23 6.88
C TRP A 960 -1.52 3.35 7.29
N ILE A 961 -0.99 4.42 7.90
CA ILE A 961 -1.74 5.60 8.38
C ILE A 961 -1.37 6.82 7.53
N GLY A 962 -2.36 7.51 6.97
CA GLY A 962 -2.18 8.72 6.17
C GLY A 962 -2.11 10.02 7.00
N LYS A 963 -1.89 11.15 6.31
CA LYS A 963 -1.66 12.47 6.92
C LYS A 963 -2.80 12.92 7.85
N THR A 964 -4.04 12.54 7.51
CA THR A 964 -5.29 12.96 8.17
C THR A 964 -5.95 11.81 8.97
N GLY A 965 -5.15 10.84 9.43
CA GLY A 965 -5.62 9.72 10.26
C GLY A 965 -6.40 8.61 9.54
N ASN A 966 -6.55 8.69 8.21
CA ASN A 966 -7.11 7.61 7.41
C ASN A 966 -6.15 6.40 7.35
N LEU A 967 -6.67 5.17 7.34
CA LEU A 967 -5.85 3.97 7.54
C LEU A 967 -6.23 2.77 6.65
N THR A 968 -5.24 1.92 6.37
CA THR A 968 -5.40 0.63 5.67
C THR A 968 -4.56 -0.44 6.35
N LEU A 969 -5.04 -1.70 6.37
CA LEU A 969 -4.40 -2.78 7.12
C LEU A 969 -4.02 -3.94 6.19
N HIS A 970 -2.80 -4.42 6.36
CA HIS A 970 -2.17 -5.41 5.50
C HIS A 970 -1.66 -6.57 6.37
N ALA A 971 -2.27 -7.74 6.19
CA ALA A 971 -2.07 -8.96 6.96
C ALA A 971 -0.69 -9.61 6.72
N ASN A 972 0.04 -9.87 7.79
CA ASN A 972 1.22 -10.72 7.77
C ASN A 972 0.80 -12.19 7.68
N ASN A 973 0.57 -12.66 6.46
CA ASN A 973 0.22 -14.05 6.18
C ASN A 973 1.47 -14.93 5.92
N HIS A 974 2.66 -14.47 6.33
CA HIS A 974 3.97 -15.06 6.01
C HIS A 974 4.26 -15.24 4.51
N MET A 975 3.53 -14.59 3.60
CA MET A 975 3.74 -14.64 2.15
C MET A 975 4.54 -13.43 1.64
N LEU A 976 5.43 -12.91 2.48
CA LEU A 976 6.15 -11.66 2.27
C LEU A 976 7.05 -11.73 1.01
N PRO A 977 7.14 -10.66 0.18
CA PRO A 977 6.62 -9.32 0.42
C PRO A 977 5.17 -9.06 -0.03
N ALA A 978 4.35 -10.10 -0.22
CA ALA A 978 2.91 -9.98 -0.44
C ALA A 978 2.15 -10.12 0.88
N TRP A 979 1.71 -8.99 1.43
CA TRP A 979 0.77 -8.94 2.55
C TRP A 979 -0.65 -9.23 2.05
N GLY A 980 -1.49 -9.88 2.86
CA GLY A 980 -2.91 -9.98 2.58
C GLY A 980 -3.56 -8.60 2.76
N GLN A 981 -4.50 -8.18 1.91
CA GLN A 981 -5.07 -6.83 2.00
C GLN A 981 -6.46 -6.83 2.64
N TYR A 982 -6.63 -6.07 3.73
CA TYR A 982 -7.94 -5.61 4.18
C TYR A 982 -8.10 -4.16 3.69
N GLN A 983 -8.65 -3.99 2.48
CA GLN A 983 -8.84 -2.67 1.90
C GLN A 983 -9.93 -1.90 2.67
N HIS A 984 -9.60 -0.69 3.13
CA HIS A 984 -10.46 0.22 3.90
C HIS A 984 -11.17 -0.41 5.11
N ILE A 985 -10.48 -0.41 6.25
CA ILE A 985 -11.14 -0.61 7.53
C ILE A 985 -12.00 0.62 7.85
N PHE A 986 -13.30 0.51 7.56
CA PHE A 986 -14.31 1.46 8.03
C PHE A 986 -14.48 1.32 9.55
N ILE A 987 -13.66 2.05 10.30
CA ILE A 987 -13.95 2.32 11.70
C ILE A 987 -15.25 3.12 11.74
N ALA A 988 -16.34 2.53 12.26
CA ALA A 988 -17.69 3.12 12.24
C ALA A 988 -17.81 4.46 13.01
N THR A 989 -16.72 4.93 13.60
CA THR A 989 -16.53 6.24 14.22
C THR A 989 -15.52 7.09 13.43
N GLU A 990 -15.68 7.22 12.12
CA GLU A 990 -14.86 8.12 11.28
C GLU A 990 -14.81 9.55 11.85
N SER A 991 -15.89 10.01 12.50
CA SER A 991 -15.97 11.32 13.17
C SER A 991 -15.11 11.46 14.44
N LEU A 992 -14.51 10.37 14.93
CA LEU A 992 -13.51 10.38 16.02
C LEU A 992 -12.09 10.37 15.47
N MET A 993 -11.84 9.71 14.33
CA MET A 993 -10.54 9.78 13.63
C MET A 993 -10.38 11.14 12.89
N SER A 994 -11.48 11.67 12.35
CA SER A 994 -11.55 12.92 11.59
C SER A 994 -11.31 14.12 12.49
N GLY A 995 -10.05 14.55 12.54
CA GLY A 995 -9.56 15.62 13.40
C GLY A 995 -8.16 15.35 13.95
N HIS A 996 -7.74 14.09 13.97
CA HIS A 996 -6.39 13.68 14.37
C HIS A 996 -5.42 13.63 13.18
N VAL A 997 -4.15 13.95 13.45
CA VAL A 997 -3.04 13.70 12.52
C VAL A 997 -2.37 12.37 12.86
N ARG A 998 -1.54 11.83 11.95
CA ARG A 998 -0.79 10.57 12.19
C ARG A 998 -0.08 10.52 13.55
N LYS A 999 0.56 11.63 13.95
CA LYS A 999 1.32 11.75 15.21
C LYS A 999 0.47 11.65 16.48
N ASP A 1000 -0.86 11.72 16.36
CA ASP A 1000 -1.79 11.51 17.49
C ASP A 1000 -2.19 10.02 17.62
N ILE A 1001 -1.87 9.16 16.64
CA ILE A 1001 -2.42 7.81 16.52
C ILE A 1001 -1.32 6.77 16.78
N HIS A 1002 -1.46 6.04 17.88
CA HIS A 1002 -0.54 4.96 18.29
C HIS A 1002 -1.26 3.60 18.28
N LEU A 1003 -0.47 2.50 18.24
CA LEU A 1003 -0.96 1.13 18.19
C LEU A 1003 -0.36 0.28 19.33
N ALA A 1004 -1.18 -0.34 20.17
CA ALA A 1004 -0.91 -1.63 20.86
C ALA A 1004 -2.06 -2.06 21.78
N ASP A 1005 -1.94 -3.26 22.34
CA ASP A 1005 -2.90 -3.93 23.23
C ASP A 1005 -3.00 -3.21 24.60
N LEU A 1006 -4.10 -2.46 24.84
CA LEU A 1006 -4.26 -1.69 26.08
C LEU A 1006 -5.00 -2.44 27.18
N ASP A 1007 -5.84 -3.41 26.82
CA ASP A 1007 -6.63 -4.19 27.77
C ASP A 1007 -6.15 -5.63 28.03
N GLY A 1008 -5.14 -6.10 27.29
CA GLY A 1008 -4.41 -7.36 27.45
C GLY A 1008 -5.08 -8.58 26.82
N ASP A 1009 -5.63 -8.43 25.62
CA ASP A 1009 -6.37 -9.45 24.86
C ASP A 1009 -5.51 -10.16 23.79
N GLY A 1010 -4.32 -9.62 23.49
CA GLY A 1010 -3.38 -10.13 22.51
C GLY A 1010 -3.46 -9.47 21.13
N LYS A 1011 -4.28 -8.42 20.94
CA LYS A 1011 -4.39 -7.64 19.70
C LYS A 1011 -4.10 -6.17 19.94
N CYS A 1012 -3.49 -5.50 18.97
CA CYS A 1012 -3.24 -4.07 19.06
C CYS A 1012 -4.52 -3.22 18.88
N ASP A 1013 -4.75 -2.28 19.80
CA ASP A 1013 -5.80 -1.26 19.74
C ASP A 1013 -5.32 0.03 19.05
N PHE A 1014 -6.25 0.87 18.60
CA PHE A 1014 -5.93 2.24 18.16
C PHE A 1014 -6.08 3.21 19.35
N LEU A 1015 -5.03 3.99 19.62
CA LEU A 1015 -4.96 4.93 20.73
C LEU A 1015 -4.73 6.35 20.21
N LEU A 1016 -5.66 7.25 20.51
CA LEU A 1016 -5.62 8.66 20.12
C LEU A 1016 -5.09 9.48 21.30
N VAL A 1017 -3.95 10.17 21.13
CA VAL A 1017 -3.26 10.93 22.17
C VAL A 1017 -3.43 12.43 21.90
N ASP A 1018 -4.06 13.15 22.83
CA ASP A 1018 -4.25 14.60 22.69
C ASP A 1018 -2.96 15.38 23.03
N LYS A 1019 -2.47 16.19 22.08
CA LYS A 1019 -1.24 17.01 22.15
C LYS A 1019 -1.09 17.87 23.41
N GLU A 1020 -2.19 18.42 23.92
CA GLU A 1020 -2.20 19.42 24.98
C GLU A 1020 -2.30 18.80 26.38
N SER A 1021 -3.10 17.73 26.51
CA SER A 1021 -3.39 17.07 27.79
C SER A 1021 -2.63 15.76 27.99
N ASN A 1022 -1.99 15.23 26.95
CA ASN A 1022 -1.42 13.87 26.90
C ASN A 1022 -2.44 12.79 27.31
N SER A 1023 -3.73 13.03 27.05
CA SER A 1023 -4.80 12.09 27.39
C SER A 1023 -5.07 11.11 26.25
N ILE A 1024 -5.16 9.84 26.61
CA ILE A 1024 -5.39 8.71 25.70
C ILE A 1024 -6.88 8.43 25.58
N HIS A 1025 -7.39 8.37 24.34
CA HIS A 1025 -8.71 7.85 23.97
C HIS A 1025 -8.52 6.53 23.22
N MET A 1026 -9.22 5.45 23.62
CA MET A 1026 -9.02 4.10 23.10
C MET A 1026 -10.17 3.66 22.19
N LEU A 1027 -9.83 3.14 21.01
CA LEU A 1027 -10.72 2.37 20.15
C LEU A 1027 -10.25 0.91 20.18
N ARG A 1028 -10.93 0.04 20.95
CA ARG A 1028 -10.52 -1.36 21.11
C ARG A 1028 -10.69 -2.13 19.81
N ASN A 1029 -9.72 -2.97 19.47
CA ASN A 1029 -9.73 -3.87 18.33
C ASN A 1029 -10.51 -5.16 18.61
N ASP A 1030 -11.77 -5.20 18.17
CA ASP A 1030 -12.66 -6.36 18.23
C ASP A 1030 -12.56 -7.24 16.96
N TYR A 1031 -11.34 -7.46 16.42
CA TYR A 1031 -11.12 -8.38 15.30
C TYR A 1031 -11.62 -9.80 15.60
N SER A 1032 -12.49 -10.29 14.72
CA SER A 1032 -13.12 -11.60 14.80
C SER A 1032 -12.48 -12.57 13.81
N ARG A 1033 -11.65 -13.48 14.33
CA ARG A 1033 -11.01 -14.57 13.56
C ARG A 1033 -12.01 -15.61 13.02
N GLU A 1034 -13.24 -15.66 13.53
CA GLU A 1034 -14.30 -16.54 13.01
C GLU A 1034 -14.89 -16.02 11.68
N THR A 1035 -14.87 -14.70 11.47
CA THR A 1035 -15.44 -14.03 10.30
C THR A 1035 -14.40 -13.33 9.42
N ASP A 1036 -13.14 -13.28 9.88
CA ASP A 1036 -12.02 -12.50 9.31
C ASP A 1036 -12.34 -11.00 9.14
N THR A 1037 -13.11 -10.45 10.09
CA THR A 1037 -13.56 -9.05 10.07
C THR A 1037 -13.00 -8.26 11.24
N PHE A 1038 -12.41 -7.11 10.94
CA PHE A 1038 -12.13 -6.07 11.92
C PHE A 1038 -13.41 -5.34 12.34
N SER A 1039 -13.51 -5.03 13.63
CA SER A 1039 -14.53 -4.12 14.17
C SER A 1039 -13.94 -3.41 15.39
N PHE A 1040 -14.45 -2.24 15.78
CA PHE A 1040 -13.86 -1.43 16.85
C PHE A 1040 -14.90 -0.87 17.81
N THR A 1041 -14.61 -0.97 19.10
CA THR A 1041 -15.42 -0.36 20.17
C THR A 1041 -14.76 0.91 20.65
N ASP A 1042 -15.47 2.04 20.61
CA ASP A 1042 -15.09 3.25 21.33
C ASP A 1042 -15.18 3.01 22.85
N VAL A 1043 -14.04 3.08 23.53
CA VAL A 1043 -13.90 2.91 24.98
C VAL A 1043 -13.84 4.27 25.71
N GLY A 1044 -13.63 5.36 24.96
CA GLY A 1044 -13.43 6.71 25.50
C GLY A 1044 -12.04 6.94 26.10
N THR A 1045 -11.92 7.97 26.93
CA THR A 1045 -10.67 8.36 27.60
C THR A 1045 -10.28 7.39 28.71
N VAL A 1046 -9.06 6.84 28.65
CA VAL A 1046 -8.56 5.75 29.51
C VAL A 1046 -7.27 6.06 30.26
N SER A 1047 -6.77 7.30 30.18
CA SER A 1047 -5.47 7.76 30.71
C SER A 1047 -5.42 8.06 32.22
N GLY A 1048 -6.44 7.69 33.00
CA GLY A 1048 -6.54 8.03 34.42
C GLY A 1048 -5.31 7.65 35.26
N GLY A 1049 -4.61 8.67 35.77
CA GLY A 1049 -3.41 8.54 36.60
C GLY A 1049 -2.11 9.02 35.93
N VAL A 1050 -2.10 9.15 34.60
CA VAL A 1050 -0.99 9.72 33.82
C VAL A 1050 -0.81 11.21 34.14
N ASN A 1051 0.43 11.71 34.09
CA ASN A 1051 0.77 13.12 34.23
C ASN A 1051 2.07 13.46 33.48
N CYS A 1052 2.05 13.41 32.15
CA CYS A 1052 3.16 13.86 31.32
C CYS A 1052 3.06 15.38 31.08
N GLN A 1053 4.19 16.09 31.18
CA GLN A 1053 4.30 17.55 31.03
C GLN A 1053 5.18 17.94 29.84
N GLU A 1054 5.55 16.97 29.01
CA GLU A 1054 6.32 17.13 27.79
C GLU A 1054 5.35 17.11 26.60
N HIS A 1055 5.67 17.84 25.52
CA HIS A 1055 4.88 17.90 24.29
C HIS A 1055 5.74 17.50 23.08
N TYR A 1056 5.11 16.97 22.03
CA TYR A 1056 5.81 16.54 20.82
C TYR A 1056 6.40 17.74 20.06
N GLY A 1057 7.65 17.59 19.57
CA GLY A 1057 8.30 18.56 18.68
C GLY A 1057 7.80 18.43 17.24
N PRO A 1058 8.28 19.25 16.29
CA PRO A 1058 7.75 19.26 14.92
C PRO A 1058 8.08 17.98 14.14
N GLY A 1059 9.28 17.42 14.30
CA GLY A 1059 9.74 16.21 13.61
C GLY A 1059 8.81 15.01 13.79
N LEU A 1060 8.75 14.13 12.78
CA LEU A 1060 7.81 12.99 12.75
C LEU A 1060 7.91 12.12 14.01
N PHE A 1061 9.14 11.78 14.41
CA PHE A 1061 9.43 10.89 15.53
C PHE A 1061 9.72 11.59 16.86
N ASP A 1062 9.63 12.92 16.94
CA ASP A 1062 9.90 13.62 18.21
C ASP A 1062 8.66 13.65 19.13
N LEU A 1063 8.20 12.46 19.50
CA LEU A 1063 7.00 12.27 20.31
C LEU A 1063 7.38 12.20 21.80
N ALA A 1064 6.62 12.90 22.63
CA ALA A 1064 6.95 13.16 24.04
C ALA A 1064 6.19 12.26 25.02
N SER A 1065 5.01 11.83 24.61
CA SER A 1065 4.07 11.00 25.34
C SER A 1065 3.84 9.70 24.56
N SER A 1066 3.68 8.60 25.31
CA SER A 1066 3.69 7.25 24.76
C SER A 1066 3.09 6.24 25.73
N SER A 1067 2.76 5.02 25.27
CA SER A 1067 2.09 3.96 26.06
C SER A 1067 2.90 2.62 26.06
N ALA A 1068 2.36 1.38 26.24
CA ALA A 1068 3.24 0.18 26.43
C ALA A 1068 2.87 -1.34 26.17
N VAL A 1069 2.54 -1.92 24.98
CA VAL A 1069 2.57 -3.43 24.77
C VAL A 1069 3.35 -3.96 23.57
N TYR A 1070 4.33 -4.79 23.93
CA TYR A 1070 4.89 -5.96 23.23
C TYR A 1070 4.51 -6.15 21.75
N ARG A 1071 5.56 -6.12 20.92
CA ARG A 1071 5.60 -6.41 19.47
C ARG A 1071 5.25 -5.23 18.55
N SER A 1072 6.34 -4.49 18.28
CA SER A 1072 6.60 -3.58 17.16
C SER A 1072 6.20 -2.11 17.25
N THR A 1073 7.03 -1.28 16.60
CA THR A 1073 6.85 0.18 16.47
C THR A 1073 7.49 0.71 15.19
N ILE A 1074 6.69 1.37 14.35
CA ILE A 1074 6.58 2.84 14.31
C ILE A 1074 5.09 3.14 14.59
N ASP A 1075 4.66 4.25 15.18
CA ASP A 1075 5.43 5.36 15.75
C ASP A 1075 5.80 5.04 17.22
N LEU A 1076 6.16 6.05 18.02
CA LEU A 1076 6.79 5.81 19.32
C LEU A 1076 5.91 5.02 20.30
N GLU A 1077 6.59 4.02 20.87
CA GLU A 1077 6.35 3.46 22.20
C GLU A 1077 4.92 3.07 22.48
N LEU A 1078 4.66 1.79 22.20
CA LEU A 1078 3.95 0.95 23.12
C LEU A 1078 4.69 -0.38 23.37
N ILE A 1079 5.59 -0.55 24.38
CA ILE A 1079 6.00 -1.89 24.90
C ILE A 1079 6.04 -2.05 26.45
N SER A 1080 5.59 -3.21 26.96
CA SER A 1080 5.33 -3.46 28.41
C SER A 1080 6.62 -3.50 29.21
N MET A 1081 6.65 -2.77 30.34
CA MET A 1081 7.87 -2.67 31.15
C MET A 1081 8.05 -3.88 32.08
N VAL A 1082 6.98 -4.62 32.35
CA VAL A 1082 6.95 -5.71 33.35
C VAL A 1082 6.65 -7.10 32.76
N GLY A 1083 6.21 -7.20 31.50
CA GLY A 1083 5.87 -8.46 30.86
C GLY A 1083 4.55 -9.07 31.33
N ASP A 1084 3.57 -8.22 31.71
CA ASP A 1084 2.20 -8.63 32.03
C ASP A 1084 1.23 -8.52 30.82
N GLY A 1085 1.76 -8.14 29.65
CA GLY A 1085 1.01 -8.03 28.40
C GLY A 1085 0.02 -6.88 28.35
N LYS A 1086 0.22 -5.81 29.14
CA LYS A 1086 -0.69 -4.64 29.19
C LYS A 1086 0.05 -3.32 29.09
N ALA A 1087 -0.60 -2.32 28.48
CA ALA A 1087 0.10 -1.12 28.07
C ALA A 1087 0.27 -0.08 29.15
N ASP A 1088 1.47 -0.03 29.73
CA ASP A 1088 1.96 1.03 30.61
C ASP A 1088 1.99 2.41 29.88
N PHE A 1089 2.56 3.45 30.48
CA PHE A 1089 2.75 4.78 29.90
C PHE A 1089 4.18 5.26 30.07
N LEU A 1090 4.75 5.90 29.05
CA LEU A 1090 6.08 6.50 29.06
C LEU A 1090 5.97 8.00 28.70
N CYS A 1091 6.92 8.80 29.19
CA CYS A 1091 6.99 10.24 28.98
C CYS A 1091 8.46 10.64 28.88
N ILE A 1092 8.89 11.02 27.68
CA ILE A 1092 10.29 11.24 27.32
C ILE A 1092 10.59 12.73 27.31
N GLY A 1093 11.45 13.17 28.24
CA GLY A 1093 12.04 14.50 28.20
C GLY A 1093 12.92 14.68 26.96
N GLN A 1094 13.07 15.93 26.49
CA GLN A 1094 13.94 16.24 25.34
C GLN A 1094 15.42 15.83 25.57
N ASP A 1095 15.84 15.71 26.83
CA ASP A 1095 17.16 15.20 27.23
C ASP A 1095 17.30 13.68 27.02
N GLY A 1096 16.21 12.95 26.79
CA GLY A 1096 16.15 11.48 26.73
C GLY A 1096 15.90 10.79 28.07
N THR A 1097 15.51 11.52 29.13
CA THR A 1097 15.09 10.90 30.41
C THR A 1097 13.63 10.44 30.32
N VAL A 1098 13.38 9.18 30.70
CA VAL A 1098 12.07 8.52 30.56
C VAL A 1098 11.41 8.36 31.93
N ASN A 1099 10.26 9.01 32.11
CA ASN A 1099 9.33 8.77 33.22
C ASN A 1099 8.23 7.79 32.77
N GLY A 1100 7.56 7.12 33.70
CA GLY A 1100 6.50 6.18 33.33
C GLY A 1100 5.45 5.86 34.40
N TRP A 1101 4.37 5.21 33.97
CA TRP A 1101 3.22 4.76 34.78
C TRP A 1101 2.80 3.37 34.35
N LEU A 1102 2.73 2.42 35.29
CA LEU A 1102 2.32 1.06 34.96
C LEU A 1102 0.79 0.94 34.86
N ASN A 1103 0.29 0.24 33.84
CA ASN A 1103 -1.13 0.01 33.63
C ASN A 1103 -1.62 -1.10 34.55
N LYS A 1104 -2.54 -0.77 35.45
CA LYS A 1104 -3.15 -1.75 36.37
C LYS A 1104 -4.66 -1.81 36.15
N GLY A 1105 -5.04 -1.77 34.87
CA GLY A 1105 -6.40 -1.66 34.34
C GLY A 1105 -6.60 -0.34 33.61
N LEU A 1106 -7.48 -0.34 32.60
CA LEU A 1106 -7.93 0.87 31.90
C LEU A 1106 -8.36 1.95 32.90
N ASN A 1107 -7.92 3.18 32.69
CA ASN A 1107 -8.17 4.32 33.59
C ASN A 1107 -7.59 4.17 35.02
N ASN A 1108 -6.57 3.31 35.21
CA ASN A 1108 -5.86 3.08 36.47
C ASN A 1108 -4.33 2.92 36.24
N PHE A 1109 -3.71 3.96 35.70
CA PHE A 1109 -2.25 4.07 35.52
C PHE A 1109 -1.56 4.50 36.83
N GLN A 1110 -0.46 3.85 37.19
CA GLN A 1110 0.24 4.06 38.46
C GLN A 1110 1.70 4.45 38.24
N SER A 1111 2.08 5.68 38.58
CA SER A 1111 3.43 6.20 38.32
C SER A 1111 4.53 5.32 38.92
N ALA A 1112 5.48 4.93 38.07
CA ALA A 1112 6.72 4.24 38.42
C ALA A 1112 7.90 5.22 38.58
N GLY A 1113 7.69 6.54 38.42
CA GLY A 1113 8.75 7.54 38.43
C GLY A 1113 9.67 7.42 37.22
N ILE A 1114 10.97 7.61 37.44
CA ILE A 1114 11.99 7.49 36.38
C ILE A 1114 12.19 6.01 36.04
N ILE A 1115 11.80 5.66 34.81
CA ILE A 1115 12.02 4.34 34.21
C ILE A 1115 13.48 4.19 33.82
N LYS A 1116 14.04 5.22 33.17
CA LYS A 1116 15.40 5.28 32.63
C LYS A 1116 15.91 6.72 32.66
N THR A 1117 17.14 6.94 33.11
CA THR A 1117 17.85 8.23 33.00
C THR A 1117 18.46 8.40 31.61
N THR A 1118 18.58 9.64 31.12
CA THR A 1118 19.20 9.96 29.83
C THR A 1118 20.55 9.25 29.57
N GLU A 1119 20.72 8.78 28.34
CA GLU A 1119 21.98 8.25 27.79
C GLU A 1119 22.70 9.27 26.88
N GLY A 1120 22.33 10.56 26.96
CA GLY A 1120 22.84 11.62 26.09
C GLY A 1120 22.38 11.45 24.64
N LYS A 1121 21.08 11.19 24.43
CA LYS A 1121 20.47 10.84 23.14
C LYS A 1121 19.23 11.68 22.88
N GLU A 1122 19.10 12.17 21.66
CA GLU A 1122 17.92 12.89 21.18
C GLU A 1122 16.69 11.97 21.20
N ARG A 1123 15.59 12.46 21.77
CA ARG A 1123 14.29 11.77 21.88
C ARG A 1123 13.82 11.14 20.56
N ALA A 1124 13.86 11.89 19.46
CA ALA A 1124 13.49 11.42 18.12
C ALA A 1124 14.26 10.16 17.62
N ASN A 1125 15.43 9.87 18.19
CA ASN A 1125 16.27 8.71 17.84
C ASN A 1125 16.15 7.54 18.85
N LEU A 1126 15.31 7.66 19.88
CA LEU A 1126 15.00 6.55 20.79
C LEU A 1126 13.88 5.68 20.22
N ARG A 1127 13.89 4.39 20.53
CA ARG A 1127 12.81 3.42 20.27
C ARG A 1127 12.78 2.43 21.43
N PHE A 1128 11.65 1.77 21.65
CA PHE A 1128 11.57 0.60 22.52
C PHE A 1128 11.14 -0.63 21.72
N ALA A 1129 11.82 -1.74 21.94
CA ALA A 1129 11.54 -3.04 21.32
C ALA A 1129 11.85 -4.14 22.34
N ASP A 1130 11.08 -5.22 22.41
CA ASP A 1130 11.62 -6.46 23.00
C ASP A 1130 12.60 -7.05 21.98
N ILE A 1131 13.91 -6.98 22.23
CA ILE A 1131 14.92 -7.52 21.31
C ILE A 1131 15.45 -8.88 21.72
N ASN A 1132 15.11 -9.37 22.92
CA ASN A 1132 15.65 -10.63 23.45
C ASN A 1132 14.61 -11.76 23.56
N GLY A 1133 13.31 -11.45 23.49
CA GLY A 1133 12.18 -12.38 23.55
C GLY A 1133 11.67 -12.69 24.97
N ASP A 1134 11.97 -11.84 25.96
CA ASP A 1134 11.64 -12.08 27.38
C ASP A 1134 10.34 -11.42 27.87
N GLY A 1135 9.64 -10.72 26.99
CA GLY A 1135 8.34 -10.09 27.20
C GLY A 1135 8.39 -8.64 27.66
N ARG A 1136 9.58 -8.02 27.77
CA ARG A 1136 9.75 -6.64 28.26
C ARG A 1136 10.33 -5.70 27.22
N ALA A 1137 10.04 -4.41 27.38
CA ALA A 1137 10.62 -3.36 26.56
C ALA A 1137 12.11 -3.15 26.87
N ASP A 1138 12.96 -3.34 25.87
CA ASP A 1138 14.36 -2.89 25.86
C ASP A 1138 14.46 -1.51 25.20
N LEU A 1139 15.40 -0.67 25.64
CA LEU A 1139 15.65 0.64 25.05
C LEU A 1139 16.64 0.50 23.89
N LEU A 1140 16.32 1.12 22.75
CA LEU A 1140 17.18 1.28 21.59
C LEU A 1140 17.44 2.77 21.32
N ALA A 1141 18.69 3.11 21.03
CA ALA A 1141 19.09 4.42 20.51
C ALA A 1141 19.69 4.25 19.11
N LEU A 1142 19.04 4.84 18.12
CA LEU A 1142 19.46 4.83 16.72
C LEU A 1142 20.55 5.89 16.49
N ASP A 1143 21.50 5.57 15.62
CA ASP A 1143 22.37 6.55 14.98
C ASP A 1143 21.64 7.19 13.79
N PRO A 1144 21.46 8.52 13.75
CA PRO A 1144 20.61 9.18 12.77
C PRO A 1144 21.12 9.01 11.33
N VAL A 1145 22.43 8.81 11.11
CA VAL A 1145 23.03 8.71 9.76
C VAL A 1145 23.07 7.28 9.25
N SER A 1146 23.42 6.32 10.11
CA SER A 1146 23.68 4.93 9.71
C SER A 1146 22.55 3.96 10.09
N GLY A 1147 21.60 4.37 10.93
CA GLY A 1147 20.57 3.48 11.46
C GLY A 1147 21.11 2.38 12.39
N ALA A 1148 22.37 2.46 12.83
CA ALA A 1148 22.93 1.52 13.79
C ALA A 1148 22.26 1.70 15.16
N ALA A 1149 21.87 0.59 15.81
CA ALA A 1149 21.12 0.64 17.06
C ALA A 1149 21.96 0.17 18.24
N ALA A 1150 22.16 1.05 19.21
CA ALA A 1150 22.68 0.70 20.54
C ALA A 1150 21.53 0.31 21.47
N ALA A 1151 21.69 -0.73 22.29
CA ALA A 1151 20.62 -1.23 23.16
C ALA A 1151 20.99 -1.31 24.64
N TRP A 1152 19.96 -1.21 25.48
CA TRP A 1152 19.98 -1.49 26.92
C TRP A 1152 18.80 -2.42 27.25
N THR A 1153 19.08 -3.65 27.68
CA THR A 1153 18.02 -4.63 27.97
C THR A 1153 17.47 -4.50 29.39
N ASN A 1154 16.17 -4.78 29.53
CA ASN A 1154 15.38 -4.55 30.74
C ASN A 1154 15.33 -5.79 31.64
N GLY A 1155 16.17 -5.83 32.66
CA GLY A 1155 16.21 -6.88 33.69
C GLY A 1155 15.05 -6.85 34.70
N GLY A 1156 14.02 -6.03 34.48
CA GLY A 1156 12.82 -5.95 35.33
C GLY A 1156 12.98 -5.05 36.57
N SER A 1157 11.89 -4.97 37.35
CA SER A 1157 11.75 -4.06 38.49
C SER A 1157 12.81 -4.24 39.58
N GLY A 1158 13.31 -3.12 40.12
CA GLY A 1158 14.25 -3.10 41.25
C GLY A 1158 15.60 -2.49 40.90
N GLY A 1159 15.58 -1.38 40.16
CA GLY A 1159 16.77 -0.69 39.66
C GLY A 1159 17.69 -0.13 40.74
N ASN A 1160 18.86 0.32 40.30
CA ASN A 1160 19.86 1.00 41.13
C ASN A 1160 19.88 2.51 40.80
N SER A 1161 20.57 3.29 41.62
CA SER A 1161 20.97 4.69 41.33
C SER A 1161 19.85 5.73 41.09
N GLY A 1162 18.56 5.36 41.14
CA GLY A 1162 17.43 6.27 40.94
C GLY A 1162 16.46 5.85 39.84
N GLU A 1163 16.82 4.83 39.05
CA GLU A 1163 15.93 4.19 38.07
C GLU A 1163 15.07 3.11 38.75
N THR A 1164 13.82 2.95 38.33
CA THR A 1164 12.91 1.92 38.88
C THR A 1164 13.17 0.52 38.29
N PHE A 1165 13.70 0.43 37.08
CA PHE A 1165 14.01 -0.81 36.37
C PHE A 1165 15.53 -1.06 36.30
N ASN A 1166 15.92 -2.32 36.10
CA ASN A 1166 17.32 -2.70 35.90
C ASN A 1166 17.67 -2.67 34.42
N TRP A 1167 18.69 -1.91 34.03
CA TRP A 1167 19.14 -1.78 32.65
C TRP A 1167 20.54 -2.35 32.44
N GLN A 1168 20.75 -3.09 31.34
CA GLN A 1168 22.07 -3.61 30.95
C GLN A 1168 22.41 -3.21 29.52
N SER A 1169 23.43 -2.35 29.33
CA SER A 1169 23.86 -1.96 28.00
C SER A 1169 24.52 -3.12 27.25
N GLN A 1170 23.98 -3.44 26.07
CA GLN A 1170 24.52 -4.46 25.15
C GLN A 1170 25.47 -3.86 24.11
N GLY A 1171 25.59 -2.53 24.06
CA GLY A 1171 26.27 -1.82 22.97
C GLY A 1171 25.47 -1.87 21.68
N THR A 1172 26.16 -1.81 20.53
CA THR A 1172 25.52 -1.86 19.20
C THR A 1172 25.05 -3.28 18.88
N VAL A 1173 23.74 -3.52 19.00
CA VAL A 1173 23.13 -4.82 18.68
C VAL A 1173 22.82 -4.97 17.20
N PHE A 1174 22.41 -3.89 16.52
CA PHE A 1174 22.21 -3.85 15.07
C PHE A 1174 23.23 -2.90 14.41
N PRO A 1175 24.03 -3.35 13.43
CA PRO A 1175 25.19 -2.60 12.95
C PRO A 1175 24.87 -1.41 12.02
N GLY A 1176 23.62 -1.28 11.56
CA GLY A 1176 23.22 -0.25 10.60
C GLY A 1176 23.89 -0.42 9.23
N GLY A 1177 23.97 0.69 8.49
CA GLY A 1177 24.58 0.77 7.15
C GLY A 1177 23.62 0.50 5.99
N TYR A 1178 22.31 0.48 6.24
CA TYR A 1178 21.27 0.20 5.24
C TYR A 1178 20.51 1.46 4.82
N MET A 1179 19.96 2.19 5.79
CA MET A 1179 19.33 3.51 5.65
C MET A 1179 19.59 4.35 6.90
N ARG A 1180 19.30 5.65 6.84
CA ARG A 1180 19.36 6.58 7.98
C ARG A 1180 18.39 6.19 9.12
N GLY A 1181 18.65 6.64 10.34
CA GLY A 1181 17.93 6.23 11.56
C GLY A 1181 16.41 6.45 11.49
N GLU A 1182 15.99 7.54 10.84
CA GLU A 1182 14.59 7.84 10.55
C GLU A 1182 13.85 6.78 9.71
N CYS A 1183 14.57 5.91 9.00
CA CYS A 1183 13.98 4.86 8.17
C CYS A 1183 13.92 3.51 8.88
N ILE A 1184 14.25 3.43 10.18
CA ILE A 1184 14.43 2.16 10.92
C ILE A 1184 13.25 1.89 11.85
N HIS A 1185 12.66 0.71 11.66
CA HIS A 1185 11.50 0.19 12.37
C HIS A 1185 11.91 -1.10 13.09
N PHE A 1186 11.22 -1.44 14.18
CA PHE A 1186 11.48 -2.68 14.91
C PHE A 1186 10.20 -3.50 14.95
N ALA A 1187 10.22 -4.73 14.42
CA ALA A 1187 9.02 -5.57 14.33
C ALA A 1187 9.29 -7.08 14.36
N ASN A 1188 8.46 -7.83 15.06
CA ASN A 1188 8.41 -9.28 15.12
C ASN A 1188 7.69 -9.82 13.84
N ILE A 1189 8.37 -9.67 12.70
CA ILE A 1189 7.84 -10.07 11.39
C ILE A 1189 7.73 -11.60 11.26
N ASN A 1190 8.58 -12.34 11.97
CA ASN A 1190 8.70 -13.81 11.89
C ASN A 1190 7.94 -14.59 12.99
N GLY A 1191 7.44 -13.94 14.04
CA GLY A 1191 6.65 -14.56 15.11
C GLY A 1191 7.46 -15.17 16.26
N TYR A 1192 8.78 -15.01 16.30
CA TYR A 1192 9.61 -15.53 17.40
C TYR A 1192 9.43 -14.78 18.73
N GLY A 1193 8.71 -13.65 18.73
CA GLY A 1193 8.40 -12.87 19.92
C GLY A 1193 9.45 -11.85 20.34
N ARG A 1194 10.41 -11.57 19.46
CA ARG A 1194 11.41 -10.50 19.58
C ARG A 1194 11.45 -9.72 18.28
N ALA A 1195 11.77 -8.45 18.35
CA ALA A 1195 11.78 -7.57 17.20
C ALA A 1195 12.97 -7.87 16.27
N ASP A 1196 12.66 -7.95 14.98
CA ASP A 1196 13.58 -7.88 13.86
C ASP A 1196 13.87 -6.41 13.51
N TYR A 1197 15.00 -6.16 12.85
CA TYR A 1197 15.37 -4.83 12.35
C TYR A 1197 14.80 -4.64 10.95
N VAL A 1198 13.85 -3.72 10.80
CA VAL A 1198 13.18 -3.40 9.53
C VAL A 1198 13.66 -2.02 9.05
N TYR A 1199 13.82 -1.83 7.74
CA TYR A 1199 14.11 -0.52 7.16
C TYR A 1199 13.25 -0.20 5.94
N ILE A 1200 12.73 1.03 5.88
CA ILE A 1200 11.71 1.48 4.93
C ILE A 1200 12.22 2.65 4.08
N GLU A 1201 12.18 2.48 2.76
CA GLU A 1201 12.44 3.59 1.83
C GLU A 1201 11.25 4.56 1.85
N PRO A 1202 11.45 5.84 2.22
CA PRO A 1202 10.36 6.77 2.49
C PRO A 1202 9.50 7.06 1.26
N ASN A 1203 10.08 7.20 0.07
CA ASN A 1203 9.34 7.62 -1.13
C ASN A 1203 8.48 6.48 -1.69
N LEU A 1204 8.98 5.24 -1.62
CA LEU A 1204 8.33 4.06 -2.16
C LEU A 1204 7.49 3.28 -1.14
N ALA A 1205 7.71 3.50 0.17
CA ALA A 1205 7.27 2.59 1.25
C ALA A 1205 7.74 1.14 1.02
N ARG A 1206 8.89 0.95 0.36
CA ARG A 1206 9.51 -0.36 0.16
C ARG A 1206 10.24 -0.74 1.45
N GLY A 1207 9.98 -1.94 1.97
CA GLY A 1207 10.56 -2.43 3.21
C GLY A 1207 11.33 -3.73 3.08
N ASP A 1208 12.43 -3.83 3.81
CA ASP A 1208 13.29 -5.00 3.92
C ASP A 1208 13.61 -5.26 5.42
N VAL A 1209 13.78 -6.53 5.82
CA VAL A 1209 14.01 -6.96 7.22
C VAL A 1209 15.31 -7.72 7.39
N ILE A 1210 15.93 -7.57 8.56
CA ILE A 1210 17.06 -8.34 9.06
C ILE A 1210 16.57 -9.09 10.30
N TYR A 1211 16.29 -10.38 10.13
CA TYR A 1211 15.68 -11.20 11.19
C TYR A 1211 16.60 -11.38 12.40
N ASN A 1212 16.05 -11.19 13.59
CA ASN A 1212 16.71 -11.36 14.87
C ASN A 1212 16.69 -12.84 15.28
N VAL A 1213 17.85 -13.50 15.19
CA VAL A 1213 17.99 -14.95 15.34
C VAL A 1213 19.01 -15.31 16.43
N CYS A 1214 18.68 -16.33 17.23
CA CYS A 1214 19.61 -16.86 18.23
C CYS A 1214 20.84 -17.52 17.58
N ALA A 1215 21.93 -17.58 18.34
CA ALA A 1215 23.22 -18.16 17.98
C ALA A 1215 23.28 -19.70 18.08
#